data_AF-B4IHD6-F1
#
_entry.id   AF-B4IHD6-F1
#
_cell.length_a   1.000
_cell.length_b   1.000
_cell.length_c   1.000
_cell.angle_alpha   90.00
_cell.angle_beta   90.00
_cell.angle_gamma   90.00
#
_symmetry.space_group_name_H-M   'P 1'
#
loop_
_entity.id
_entity.type
_entity.pdbx_description
1 polymer ?
#
loop_
_entity_poly.entity_id
_entity_poly.type
_entity_poly.pdbx_seq_one_letter_code
_entity_poly.pdbx_strand_id
1 'polypeptide(L)'
;MKHSVQARQLVKQVTTTKTSNLTMKLQQLLAAAFCLAAALILKTKAQENAMLQIPPSLVECYNTSYFMNRDNRLPANMDTLISLIEKVENSYAASSGVQADIRTVSVALLHRFRQDGIKKAAGINAADGVIPYSPTGFQFPKLKILLSRLIPGNANTFPNSSLTRVERCSLHFMLSSTFDARTRGDENNVCNQLSQYRAQRLPRSLKKEHDNNFISASEWLEARSKRGRSSDSVSKYEQLGELDYESDWAYAGPETSQCPVEDGLVRTRWGTISGGTLIAGIAAGVQQQTVQLNTLLTLAPQRRSRGRSQSQTSNTIDNRWAATLAGELAEVTLVQLPVSNGNPASVGATGGWNDTVLPHWYFLSQRNNLEATDAEIRGGLDGLILAKNVASWRTQASSLKLSQLLRMYYSTNGVLSSGINACSRQNQFTNVAPSQEMEDQTNAFALILDREMQLRVTLQPSLISQFAGNATASLVTYVPQSLNDVSCMATSNLDLTDAITPMTNLYLFLDTSWQYSTIVDYVAYVIQQLNIHPYASTITMLSAQDGSIIVNTTNYITDVYQQWNATTQATYTQGFNLPNVLRTIQNLTQYLMNEEKTNSSLSGHSLVALIIPNQQTVNDGDSSYATTEIQYIQEQIPDLRFIYYGGGSIQRFSSFVRDPTQDLFSLSLGSTPATSAGPVAKRIVQIPRRVINPRCGSTWYTNSWGNMDYFPSPQWSEISNLVTIMTDIYVFVDTYWPFGWVIDYVT
;
A
#
# COMPACT_ATOMS: atom_id res chain seq x y z
N MET A 1 15.81 89.96 -20.56
CA MET A 1 16.23 89.10 -19.42
C MET A 1 15.20 88.02 -19.00
N LYS A 2 14.32 87.52 -19.90
CA LYS A 2 13.39 86.41 -19.58
C LYS A 2 13.62 85.12 -20.38
N HIS A 3 14.47 85.12 -21.41
CA HIS A 3 14.74 83.93 -22.24
C HIS A 3 15.93 83.07 -21.77
N SER A 4 16.78 83.54 -20.85
CA SER A 4 17.97 82.80 -20.41
C SER A 4 17.76 81.90 -19.19
N VAL A 5 16.61 82.02 -18.49
CA VAL A 5 16.34 81.26 -17.26
C VAL A 5 15.60 79.94 -17.57
N GLN A 6 14.69 79.92 -18.55
CA GLN A 6 13.96 78.71 -18.94
C GLN A 6 14.84 77.66 -19.64
N ALA A 7 15.85 78.06 -20.42
CA ALA A 7 16.75 77.12 -21.09
C ALA A 7 17.66 76.36 -20.10
N ARG A 8 18.07 76.98 -19.00
CA ARG A 8 18.92 76.34 -17.98
C ARG A 8 18.15 75.36 -17.08
N GLN A 9 16.84 75.55 -16.88
CA GLN A 9 16.01 74.62 -16.11
C GLN A 9 15.65 73.35 -16.90
N LEU A 10 15.38 73.47 -18.21
CA LEU A 10 15.07 72.33 -19.07
C LEU A 10 16.28 71.40 -19.27
N VAL A 11 17.49 71.94 -19.43
CA VAL A 11 18.70 71.11 -19.54
C VAL A 11 19.00 70.35 -18.25
N LYS A 12 18.82 70.98 -17.07
CA LYS A 12 19.01 70.30 -15.77
C LYS A 12 18.02 69.17 -15.56
N GLN A 13 16.73 69.36 -15.87
CA GLN A 13 15.69 68.33 -15.71
C GLN A 13 15.88 67.11 -16.64
N VAL A 14 16.37 67.33 -17.87
CA VAL A 14 16.63 66.24 -18.83
C VAL A 14 17.86 65.43 -18.43
N THR A 15 18.90 66.05 -17.87
CA THR A 15 20.06 65.29 -17.35
C THR A 15 19.75 64.46 -16.12
N THR A 16 18.94 64.96 -15.18
CA THR A 16 18.58 64.20 -13.95
C THR A 16 17.67 63.02 -14.22
N THR A 17 16.77 63.11 -15.21
CA THR A 17 15.86 62.00 -15.59
C THR A 17 16.55 60.91 -16.41
N LYS A 18 17.59 61.25 -17.18
CA LYS A 18 18.39 60.26 -17.92
C LYS A 18 19.29 59.45 -16.99
N THR A 19 19.85 60.08 -15.95
CA THR A 19 20.66 59.38 -14.93
C THR A 19 19.82 58.49 -14.02
N SER A 20 18.60 58.91 -13.62
CA SER A 20 17.72 58.08 -12.78
C SER A 20 17.20 56.82 -13.49
N ASN A 21 16.93 56.93 -14.80
CA ASN A 21 16.50 55.79 -15.61
C ASN A 21 17.63 54.78 -15.87
N LEU A 22 18.89 55.26 -15.96
CA LEU A 22 20.05 54.37 -16.10
C LEU A 22 20.35 53.62 -14.80
N THR A 23 20.23 54.29 -13.65
CA THR A 23 20.41 53.66 -12.34
C THR A 23 19.29 52.67 -12.01
N MET A 24 18.03 52.96 -12.36
CA MET A 24 16.93 52.00 -12.22
C MET A 24 17.10 50.76 -13.11
N LYS A 25 17.53 50.92 -14.37
CA LYS A 25 17.80 49.78 -15.25
C LYS A 25 18.97 48.92 -14.75
N LEU A 26 20.03 49.55 -14.22
CA LEU A 26 21.17 48.83 -13.65
C LEU A 26 20.79 48.07 -12.37
N GLN A 27 19.95 48.67 -11.51
CA GLN A 27 19.41 47.99 -10.32
C GLN A 27 18.46 46.85 -10.68
N GLN A 28 17.63 46.98 -11.71
CA GLN A 28 16.78 45.90 -12.21
C GLN A 28 17.60 44.75 -12.84
N LEU A 29 18.67 45.06 -13.57
CA LEU A 29 19.60 44.06 -14.12
C LEU A 29 20.39 43.35 -13.01
N LEU A 30 20.84 44.07 -11.99
CA LEU A 30 21.50 43.49 -10.81
C LEU A 30 20.53 42.63 -10.00
N ALA A 31 19.29 43.05 -9.81
CA ALA A 31 18.26 42.26 -9.15
C ALA A 31 17.91 40.99 -9.96
N ALA A 32 17.79 41.11 -11.28
CA ALA A 32 17.57 39.96 -12.16
C ALA A 32 18.76 39.00 -12.14
N ALA A 33 20.00 39.52 -12.18
CA ALA A 33 21.22 38.72 -12.08
C ALA A 33 21.37 38.06 -10.70
N PHE A 34 20.97 38.74 -9.62
CA PHE A 34 20.97 38.17 -8.27
C PHE A 34 19.90 37.10 -8.12
N CYS A 35 18.71 37.27 -8.71
CA CYS A 35 17.68 36.23 -8.77
C CYS A 35 18.12 35.03 -9.62
N LEU A 36 18.80 35.25 -10.75
CA LEU A 36 19.33 34.19 -11.60
C LEU A 36 20.50 33.46 -10.91
N ALA A 37 21.37 34.19 -10.21
CA ALA A 37 22.45 33.63 -9.41
C ALA A 37 21.92 32.90 -8.18
N ALA A 38 20.90 33.40 -7.50
CA ALA A 38 20.22 32.70 -6.41
C ALA A 38 19.54 31.42 -6.92
N ALA A 39 18.93 31.44 -8.11
CA ALA A 39 18.37 30.25 -8.76
C ALA A 39 19.44 29.26 -9.25
N LEU A 40 20.66 29.70 -9.53
CA LEU A 40 21.81 28.86 -9.92
C LEU A 40 22.59 28.31 -8.70
N ILE A 41 22.62 29.05 -7.59
CA ILE A 41 23.31 28.67 -6.33
C ILE A 41 22.40 27.76 -5.47
N LEU A 42 21.09 27.95 -5.52
CA LEU A 42 20.13 26.91 -5.15
C LEU A 42 20.22 25.82 -6.22
N LYS A 43 21.18 24.89 -6.07
CA LYS A 43 21.09 23.58 -6.71
C LYS A 43 19.66 23.10 -6.47
N THR A 44 18.87 23.04 -7.52
CA THR A 44 17.55 22.43 -7.52
C THR A 44 17.74 20.95 -7.21
N LYS A 45 17.88 20.61 -5.92
CA LYS A 45 17.67 19.27 -5.37
C LYS A 45 16.17 18.95 -5.42
N ALA A 46 15.56 19.13 -6.60
CA ALA A 46 14.12 19.16 -6.75
C ALA A 46 13.56 17.77 -7.08
N GLN A 47 14.37 16.85 -7.60
CA GLN A 47 13.94 15.50 -8.01
C GLN A 47 15.01 14.46 -7.67
N GLU A 48 14.95 13.92 -6.45
CA GLU A 48 15.91 12.91 -6.01
C GLU A 48 15.70 11.58 -6.75
N ASN A 49 14.47 11.18 -7.05
CA ASN A 49 14.19 9.83 -7.56
C ASN A 49 14.24 9.69 -9.10
N ALA A 50 14.45 10.78 -9.84
CA ALA A 50 14.53 10.77 -11.30
C ALA A 50 15.97 10.59 -11.83
N MET A 51 16.93 10.31 -10.95
CA MET A 51 18.35 10.15 -11.28
C MET A 51 18.72 8.68 -11.57
N LEU A 52 19.77 8.47 -12.36
CA LEU A 52 20.30 7.13 -12.71
C LEU A 52 21.12 6.46 -11.58
N GLN A 53 21.04 7.02 -10.38
CA GLN A 53 21.70 6.52 -9.16
C GLN A 53 20.65 6.36 -8.07
N ILE A 54 20.96 5.58 -7.05
CA ILE A 54 20.10 5.50 -5.87
C ILE A 54 20.19 6.83 -5.13
N PRO A 55 19.05 7.49 -4.84
CA PRO A 55 19.05 8.76 -4.15
C PRO A 55 19.57 8.57 -2.72
N PRO A 56 20.23 9.60 -2.15
CA PRO A 56 20.83 9.51 -0.80
C PRO A 56 19.84 9.07 0.29
N SER A 57 18.55 9.32 0.07
CA SER A 57 17.43 8.94 0.93
C SER A 57 17.15 7.45 1.00
N LEU A 58 17.40 6.73 -0.09
CA LEU A 58 17.13 5.29 -0.23
C LEU A 58 18.40 4.45 -0.04
N VAL A 59 19.57 5.08 0.01
CA VAL A 59 20.86 4.39 0.25
C VAL A 59 20.79 3.51 1.50
N GLU A 60 20.11 3.94 2.57
CA GLU A 60 19.97 3.14 3.80
C GLU A 60 19.28 1.78 3.58
N CYS A 61 18.40 1.69 2.58
CA CYS A 61 17.66 0.47 2.24
C CYS A 61 18.48 -0.54 1.44
N TYR A 62 19.56 -0.09 0.78
CA TYR A 62 20.41 -0.91 -0.08
C TYR A 62 21.82 -1.13 0.48
N ASN A 63 22.22 -0.36 1.49
CA ASN A 63 23.55 -0.46 2.10
C ASN A 63 23.70 -1.70 2.99
N THR A 64 22.62 -2.14 3.65
CA THR A 64 22.65 -3.31 4.55
C THR A 64 22.01 -4.53 3.92
N SER A 65 22.56 -5.72 4.20
CA SER A 65 21.90 -6.98 3.83
C SER A 65 20.56 -7.20 4.56
N TYR A 66 20.35 -6.48 5.67
CA TYR A 66 19.15 -6.59 6.49
C TYR A 66 17.87 -6.27 5.73
N PHE A 67 17.78 -5.09 5.09
CA PHE A 67 16.60 -4.69 4.33
C PHE A 67 16.50 -5.33 2.95
N MET A 68 17.59 -5.93 2.45
CA MET A 68 17.53 -6.73 1.24
C MET A 68 16.85 -8.09 1.47
N ASN A 69 16.89 -8.60 2.70
CA ASN A 69 16.01 -9.71 3.07
C ASN A 69 14.56 -9.20 3.20
N ARG A 70 13.65 -9.80 2.43
CA ARG A 70 12.24 -9.39 2.40
C ARG A 70 11.51 -9.71 3.70
N ASP A 71 11.95 -10.74 4.43
CA ASP A 71 11.33 -11.17 5.69
C ASP A 71 11.58 -10.18 6.84
N ASN A 72 12.57 -9.29 6.70
CA ASN A 72 12.88 -8.23 7.67
C ASN A 72 12.09 -6.94 7.42
N ARG A 73 11.27 -6.90 6.37
CA ARG A 73 10.42 -5.76 6.01
C ARG A 73 9.04 -5.93 6.62
N LEU A 74 8.25 -4.88 6.62
CA LEU A 74 6.83 -4.98 6.98
C LEU A 74 6.04 -5.73 5.90
N PRO A 75 4.97 -6.44 6.28
CA PRO A 75 4.12 -7.15 5.34
C PRO A 75 3.44 -6.19 4.35
N ALA A 76 3.48 -6.54 3.07
CA ALA A 76 2.93 -5.76 1.96
C ALA A 76 1.41 -5.94 1.82
N ASN A 77 0.65 -5.53 2.84
CA ASN A 77 -0.81 -5.50 2.82
C ASN A 77 -1.36 -4.06 2.84
N MET A 78 -2.61 -3.89 2.40
CA MET A 78 -3.25 -2.58 2.30
C MET A 78 -3.31 -1.85 3.65
N ASP A 79 -3.58 -2.58 4.75
CA ASP A 79 -3.64 -1.98 6.09
C ASP A 79 -2.30 -1.41 6.54
N THR A 80 -1.18 -2.09 6.21
CA THR A 80 0.17 -1.58 6.47
C THR A 80 0.45 -0.34 5.64
N LEU A 81 0.14 -0.34 4.34
CA LEU A 81 0.32 0.84 3.50
C LEU A 81 -0.48 2.04 4.04
N ILE A 82 -1.75 1.84 4.36
CA ILE A 82 -2.61 2.90 4.91
C ILE A 82 -2.07 3.38 6.26
N SER A 83 -1.67 2.47 7.16
CA SER A 83 -1.09 2.83 8.47
C SER A 83 0.19 3.68 8.33
N LEU A 84 1.06 3.37 7.37
CA LEU A 84 2.25 4.17 7.06
C LEU A 84 1.89 5.56 6.54
N ILE A 85 0.90 5.64 5.65
CA ILE A 85 0.39 6.92 5.12
C ILE A 85 -0.23 7.76 6.24
N GLU A 86 -1.01 7.16 7.13
CA GLU A 86 -1.63 7.83 8.29
C GLU A 86 -0.58 8.41 9.24
N LYS A 87 0.47 7.64 9.56
CA LYS A 87 1.61 8.13 10.36
C LYS A 87 2.24 9.38 9.73
N VAL A 88 2.46 9.34 8.41
CA VAL A 88 2.98 10.48 7.65
C VAL A 88 2.01 11.67 7.71
N GLU A 89 0.73 11.48 7.41
CA GLU A 89 -0.31 12.52 7.44
C GLU A 89 -0.42 13.21 8.81
N ASN A 90 -0.43 12.43 9.90
CA ASN A 90 -0.54 12.96 11.25
C ASN A 90 0.74 13.73 11.67
N SER A 91 1.90 13.31 11.18
CA SER A 91 3.17 14.01 11.47
C SER A 91 3.30 15.38 10.79
N TYR A 92 2.60 15.62 9.68
CA TYR A 92 2.59 16.94 9.04
C TYR A 92 1.96 18.00 9.94
N ALA A 93 0.84 17.68 10.58
CA ALA A 93 0.20 18.58 11.54
C ALA A 93 1.16 18.95 12.69
N ALA A 94 1.94 17.98 13.18
CA ALA A 94 2.90 18.19 14.26
C ALA A 94 4.16 18.98 13.83
N SER A 95 4.61 18.84 12.57
CA SER A 95 5.88 19.40 12.10
C SER A 95 5.75 20.74 11.38
N SER A 96 4.67 20.96 10.63
CA SER A 96 4.46 22.19 9.84
C SER A 96 3.30 23.05 10.34
N GLY A 97 2.47 22.53 11.26
CA GLY A 97 1.24 23.18 11.72
C GLY A 97 0.12 23.21 10.67
N VAL A 98 0.33 22.59 9.49
CA VAL A 98 -0.64 22.53 8.39
C VAL A 98 -1.16 21.10 8.24
N GLN A 99 -2.48 20.96 8.14
CA GLN A 99 -3.10 19.68 7.82
C GLN A 99 -2.70 19.26 6.40
N ALA A 100 -2.17 18.05 6.25
CA ALA A 100 -1.74 17.56 4.96
C ALA A 100 -2.92 17.19 4.07
N ASP A 101 -2.97 17.78 2.88
CA ASP A 101 -3.92 17.43 1.81
C ASP A 101 -3.40 16.21 1.02
N ILE A 102 -4.31 15.46 0.40
CA ILE A 102 -4.04 14.32 -0.51
C ILE A 102 -2.93 14.69 -1.50
N ARG A 103 -3.00 15.90 -2.08
CA ARG A 103 -2.02 16.40 -3.03
C ARG A 103 -0.60 16.35 -2.48
N THR A 104 -0.40 16.91 -1.30
CA THR A 104 0.91 17.08 -0.68
C THR A 104 1.48 15.71 -0.32
N VAL A 105 0.65 14.84 0.27
CA VAL A 105 1.07 13.51 0.72
C VAL A 105 1.39 12.61 -0.47
N SER A 106 0.49 12.47 -1.44
CA SER A 106 0.72 11.60 -2.61
C SER A 106 1.98 12.00 -3.38
N VAL A 107 2.18 13.31 -3.61
CA VAL A 107 3.36 13.79 -4.34
C VAL A 107 4.64 13.60 -3.52
N ALA A 108 4.64 13.93 -2.23
CA ALA A 108 5.80 13.74 -1.36
C ALA A 108 6.20 12.25 -1.30
N LEU A 109 5.23 11.34 -1.20
CA LEU A 109 5.49 9.90 -1.19
C LEU A 109 6.13 9.41 -2.49
N LEU A 110 5.61 9.83 -3.65
CA LEU A 110 6.16 9.43 -4.95
C LEU A 110 7.57 9.97 -5.16
N HIS A 111 7.79 11.26 -4.88
CA HIS A 111 9.09 11.90 -5.08
C HIS A 111 10.15 11.47 -4.06
N ARG A 112 9.74 10.93 -2.90
CA ARG A 112 10.65 10.48 -1.85
C ARG A 112 10.94 8.99 -1.90
N PHE A 113 9.93 8.15 -2.10
CA PHE A 113 10.04 6.70 -1.93
C PHE A 113 9.88 5.89 -3.21
N ARG A 114 9.29 6.41 -4.29
CA ARG A 114 9.13 5.63 -5.53
C ARG A 114 10.37 5.77 -6.42
N GLN A 115 11.04 4.66 -6.70
CA GLN A 115 12.08 4.56 -7.72
C GLN A 115 12.03 3.18 -8.39
N ASP A 116 11.38 3.13 -9.55
CA ASP A 116 11.11 1.92 -10.31
C ASP A 116 12.37 1.45 -11.07
N GLY A 117 12.44 0.17 -11.38
CA GLY A 117 13.50 -0.44 -12.18
C GLY A 117 14.85 -0.60 -11.47
N ILE A 118 14.95 -0.54 -10.14
CA ILE A 118 16.21 -0.84 -9.43
C ILE A 118 16.55 -2.32 -9.58
N LYS A 119 17.73 -2.62 -10.13
CA LYS A 119 18.25 -3.98 -10.31
C LYS A 119 19.66 -4.09 -9.72
N LYS A 120 20.00 -5.30 -9.26
CA LYS A 120 21.37 -5.61 -8.85
C LYS A 120 22.25 -5.83 -10.08
N ALA A 121 23.42 -5.19 -10.12
CA ALA A 121 24.41 -5.43 -11.16
C ALA A 121 25.01 -6.85 -11.06
N ALA A 122 25.22 -7.51 -12.20
CA ALA A 122 25.82 -8.83 -12.26
C ALA A 122 27.32 -8.78 -11.95
N GLY A 123 27.84 -9.78 -11.23
CA GLY A 123 29.28 -9.89 -10.94
C GLY A 123 29.87 -8.87 -9.95
N ILE A 124 29.06 -7.92 -9.44
CA ILE A 124 29.52 -6.91 -8.47
C ILE A 124 29.08 -7.29 -7.05
N ASN A 125 30.07 -7.43 -6.16
CA ASN A 125 29.84 -7.63 -4.74
C ASN A 125 29.73 -6.28 -4.03
N ALA A 126 28.94 -6.25 -2.95
CA ALA A 126 28.86 -5.08 -2.09
C ALA A 126 30.22 -4.86 -1.40
N ALA A 127 30.77 -3.66 -1.51
CA ALA A 127 32.00 -3.23 -0.85
C ALA A 127 31.80 -1.82 -0.28
N ASP A 128 32.70 -1.36 0.58
CA ASP A 128 32.58 -0.01 1.17
C ASP A 128 32.57 1.05 0.06
N GLY A 129 31.55 1.91 0.06
CA GLY A 129 31.28 2.88 -1.01
C GLY A 129 30.70 2.32 -2.33
N VAL A 130 30.52 1.00 -2.47
CA VAL A 130 30.00 0.36 -3.69
C VAL A 130 28.67 -0.36 -3.40
N ILE A 131 27.58 0.26 -3.84
CA ILE A 131 26.23 -0.33 -3.78
C ILE A 131 25.96 -1.00 -5.13
N PRO A 132 25.79 -2.34 -5.18
CA PRO A 132 25.63 -3.07 -6.44
C PRO A 132 24.20 -2.97 -6.99
N TYR A 133 23.52 -1.84 -6.82
CA TYR A 133 22.14 -1.61 -7.23
C TYR A 133 22.02 -0.30 -7.99
N SER A 134 21.28 -0.32 -9.10
CA SER A 134 21.09 0.85 -9.95
C SER A 134 19.75 0.77 -10.69
N PRO A 135 19.06 1.90 -10.95
CA PRO A 135 17.81 1.95 -11.72
C PRO A 135 18.06 1.71 -13.22
N THR A 136 18.34 0.47 -13.59
CA THR A 136 18.61 0.04 -14.98
C THR A 136 17.46 -0.77 -15.60
N GLY A 137 16.38 -0.99 -14.85
CA GLY A 137 15.18 -1.66 -15.32
C GLY A 137 14.42 -0.86 -16.37
N PHE A 138 13.63 -1.56 -17.18
CA PHE A 138 12.84 -0.95 -18.25
C PHE A 138 11.74 -0.02 -17.73
N GLN A 139 11.36 -0.15 -16.45
CA GLN A 139 10.37 0.69 -15.78
C GLN A 139 10.88 2.10 -15.44
N PHE A 140 12.20 2.28 -15.34
CA PHE A 140 12.79 3.54 -14.89
C PHE A 140 12.54 4.71 -15.85
N PRO A 141 12.70 4.58 -17.19
CA PRO A 141 12.41 5.66 -18.14
C PRO A 141 10.98 6.21 -18.03
N LYS A 142 9.98 5.34 -17.85
CA LYS A 142 8.58 5.73 -17.60
C LYS A 142 8.48 6.58 -16.34
N LEU A 143 8.98 6.08 -15.21
CA LEU A 143 8.95 6.81 -13.94
C LEU A 143 9.64 8.18 -14.04
N LYS A 144 10.80 8.24 -14.71
CA LYS A 144 11.54 9.48 -14.92
C LYS A 144 10.67 10.50 -15.65
N ILE A 145 9.98 10.13 -16.72
CA ILE A 145 9.08 11.04 -17.45
C ILE A 145 7.94 11.51 -16.52
N LEU A 146 7.34 10.59 -15.77
CA LEU A 146 6.23 10.89 -14.86
C LEU A 146 6.62 11.92 -13.80
N LEU A 147 7.68 11.64 -13.03
CA LEU A 147 8.12 12.52 -11.94
C LEU A 147 8.76 13.82 -12.45
N SER A 148 9.44 13.79 -13.60
CA SER A 148 10.12 14.99 -14.12
C SER A 148 9.20 15.97 -14.85
N ARG A 149 8.18 15.47 -15.56
CA ARG A 149 7.38 16.29 -16.50
C ARG A 149 5.88 16.31 -16.23
N LEU A 150 5.29 15.26 -15.66
CA LEU A 150 3.83 15.10 -15.59
C LEU A 150 3.24 15.21 -14.17
N ILE A 151 4.06 14.96 -13.16
CA ILE A 151 3.71 15.07 -11.73
C ILE A 151 4.80 15.90 -11.03
N PRO A 152 4.81 17.23 -11.22
CA PRO A 152 5.81 18.08 -10.58
C PRO A 152 5.63 18.06 -9.05
N GLY A 153 6.75 17.95 -8.34
CA GLY A 153 6.77 17.81 -6.89
C GLY A 153 8.16 17.97 -6.32
N ASN A 154 8.26 17.92 -4.99
CA ASN A 154 9.53 17.89 -4.28
C ASN A 154 9.51 16.86 -3.15
N ALA A 155 10.66 16.27 -2.85
CA ALA A 155 10.84 15.36 -1.71
C ALA A 155 11.06 16.11 -0.37
N ASN A 156 11.42 17.40 -0.43
CA ASN A 156 11.82 18.20 0.74
C ASN A 156 10.66 18.53 1.69
N THR A 157 9.41 18.39 1.23
CA THR A 157 8.22 18.59 2.06
C THR A 157 7.97 17.42 3.00
N PHE A 158 8.67 16.28 2.84
CA PHE A 158 8.42 15.08 3.63
C PHE A 158 8.96 15.18 5.08
N PRO A 159 8.15 14.88 6.10
CA PRO A 159 8.58 14.87 7.50
C PRO A 159 9.44 13.63 7.80
N ASN A 160 10.77 13.77 7.73
CA ASN A 160 11.70 12.63 7.87
C ASN A 160 11.64 11.90 9.22
N SER A 161 11.17 12.53 10.29
CA SER A 161 11.00 11.92 11.63
C SER A 161 9.70 11.13 11.78
N SER A 162 8.84 11.11 10.75
CA SER A 162 7.53 10.46 10.81
C SER A 162 7.58 8.94 10.83
N LEU A 163 8.60 8.34 10.21
CA LEU A 163 8.72 6.90 9.99
C LEU A 163 10.08 6.38 10.46
N THR A 164 10.11 5.16 11.00
CA THR A 164 11.34 4.44 11.33
C THR A 164 12.10 3.99 10.08
N ARG A 165 13.35 3.53 10.22
CA ARG A 165 14.13 2.99 9.09
C ARG A 165 13.42 1.80 8.42
N VAL A 166 12.85 0.90 9.22
CA VAL A 166 12.12 -0.28 8.73
C VAL A 166 10.90 0.16 7.92
N GLU A 167 10.14 1.13 8.43
CA GLU A 167 8.96 1.68 7.78
C GLU A 167 9.29 2.37 6.46
N ARG A 168 10.33 3.22 6.42
CA ARG A 168 10.77 3.92 5.20
C ARG A 168 11.19 2.95 4.10
N CYS A 169 12.00 1.95 4.43
CA CYS A 169 12.43 0.96 3.45
C CYS A 169 11.29 0.06 3.00
N SER A 170 10.40 -0.35 3.92
CA SER A 170 9.22 -1.14 3.55
C SER A 170 8.30 -0.35 2.62
N LEU A 171 8.08 0.95 2.89
CA LEU A 171 7.29 1.83 2.03
C LEU A 171 7.91 1.99 0.63
N HIS A 172 9.24 2.13 0.55
CA HIS A 172 9.94 2.16 -0.74
C HIS A 172 9.68 0.90 -1.58
N PHE A 173 9.77 -0.29 -0.97
CA PHE A 173 9.54 -1.57 -1.65
C PHE A 173 8.05 -1.87 -1.92
N MET A 174 7.11 -1.21 -1.24
CA MET A 174 5.67 -1.27 -1.58
C MET A 174 5.29 -0.34 -2.73
N LEU A 175 6.09 0.70 -2.99
CA LEU A 175 5.79 1.71 -4.01
C LEU A 175 6.61 1.58 -5.29
N SER A 176 7.79 0.96 -5.23
CA SER A 176 8.72 0.91 -6.36
C SER A 176 8.60 -0.40 -7.14
N SER A 177 8.15 -0.34 -8.39
CA SER A 177 8.02 -1.53 -9.25
C SER A 177 9.40 -1.99 -9.72
N THR A 178 9.79 -3.20 -9.33
CA THR A 178 11.04 -3.84 -9.77
C THR A 178 10.88 -5.35 -9.90
N PHE A 179 11.62 -5.97 -10.81
CA PHE A 179 11.64 -7.43 -11.00
C PHE A 179 13.01 -8.00 -10.64
N ASP A 180 13.04 -9.01 -9.75
CA ASP A 180 14.22 -9.81 -9.47
C ASP A 180 14.10 -11.18 -10.17
N ALA A 181 14.79 -11.31 -11.30
CA ALA A 181 14.80 -12.53 -12.13
C ALA A 181 16.00 -13.45 -11.85
N ARG A 182 16.78 -13.19 -10.81
CA ARG A 182 17.98 -13.97 -10.48
C ARG A 182 17.62 -15.27 -9.78
N THR A 183 18.41 -16.31 -10.04
CA THR A 183 18.24 -17.60 -9.36
C THR A 183 18.55 -17.49 -7.87
N ARG A 184 17.63 -17.97 -7.03
CA ARG A 184 17.72 -17.87 -5.57
C ARG A 184 18.29 -19.12 -4.89
N GLY A 185 18.38 -20.24 -5.60
CA GLY A 185 18.83 -21.53 -5.06
C GLY A 185 17.79 -22.29 -4.23
N ASP A 186 16.67 -21.67 -3.86
CA ASP A 186 15.53 -22.27 -3.15
C ASP A 186 14.36 -22.67 -4.06
N GLU A 187 14.54 -22.48 -5.38
CA GLU A 187 13.49 -22.56 -6.40
C GLU A 187 12.82 -23.94 -6.50
N ASN A 188 13.57 -25.01 -6.20
CA ASN A 188 13.05 -26.38 -6.23
C ASN A 188 11.91 -26.62 -5.22
N ASN A 189 11.84 -25.84 -4.14
CA ASN A 189 10.78 -25.98 -3.15
C ASN A 189 9.70 -24.92 -3.36
N VAL A 190 10.12 -23.66 -3.53
CA VAL A 190 9.22 -22.50 -3.57
C VAL A 190 8.45 -22.43 -4.90
N CYS A 191 9.14 -22.58 -6.04
CA CYS A 191 8.49 -22.44 -7.34
C CYS A 191 7.54 -23.61 -7.66
N ASN A 192 7.77 -24.79 -7.07
CA ASN A 192 6.90 -25.96 -7.25
C ASN A 192 5.54 -25.79 -6.55
N GLN A 193 5.49 -25.09 -5.42
CA GLN A 193 4.23 -24.79 -4.72
C GLN A 193 3.34 -23.81 -5.50
N LEU A 194 3.92 -22.98 -6.37
CA LEU A 194 3.19 -22.07 -7.26
C LEU A 194 2.51 -22.78 -8.43
N SER A 195 2.77 -24.08 -8.65
CA SER A 195 2.11 -24.87 -9.69
C SER A 195 0.58 -24.89 -9.55
N GLN A 196 0.05 -24.68 -8.34
CA GLN A 196 -1.39 -24.55 -8.08
C GLN A 196 -1.99 -23.29 -8.75
N TYR A 197 -1.23 -22.19 -8.79
CA TYR A 197 -1.61 -20.96 -9.52
C TYR A 197 -1.38 -21.09 -11.03
N ARG A 198 -0.42 -21.95 -11.44
CA ARG A 198 -0.20 -22.30 -12.85
C ARG A 198 -1.29 -23.24 -13.40
N ALA A 199 -1.97 -24.00 -12.53
CA ALA A 199 -3.03 -24.94 -12.89
C ALA A 199 -4.42 -24.29 -13.06
N GLN A 200 -4.61 -23.05 -12.59
CA GLN A 200 -5.80 -22.28 -12.93
C GLN A 200 -5.59 -21.60 -14.30
N ARG A 201 -6.12 -22.27 -15.34
CA ARG A 201 -6.35 -21.77 -16.72
C ARG A 201 -5.25 -22.07 -17.75
N LEU A 202 -5.30 -23.29 -18.26
CA LEU A 202 -5.43 -23.45 -19.72
C LEU A 202 -6.78 -24.13 -19.97
N PRO A 203 -7.77 -23.51 -20.63
CA PRO A 203 -8.80 -24.31 -21.28
C PRO A 203 -8.06 -25.21 -22.28
N ARG A 204 -8.12 -26.52 -22.06
CA ARG A 204 -7.71 -27.51 -23.05
C ARG A 204 -8.59 -27.22 -24.25
N SER A 205 -8.06 -26.53 -25.27
CA SER A 205 -8.77 -26.32 -26.52
C SER A 205 -9.28 -27.69 -26.95
N LEU A 206 -10.60 -27.79 -27.15
CA LEU A 206 -11.24 -29.00 -27.63
C LEU A 206 -10.42 -29.55 -28.79
N LYS A 207 -9.87 -30.73 -28.54
CA LYS A 207 -9.03 -31.50 -29.44
C LYS A 207 -9.86 -31.79 -30.68
N LYS A 208 -9.68 -30.99 -31.74
CA LYS A 208 -10.19 -31.35 -33.05
C LYS A 208 -9.31 -32.51 -33.51
N GLU A 209 -9.92 -33.68 -33.61
CA GLU A 209 -9.30 -34.91 -34.06
C GLU A 209 -8.57 -34.68 -35.40
N HIS A 210 -7.26 -34.88 -35.39
CA HIS A 210 -6.59 -35.55 -36.49
C HIS A 210 -5.46 -36.40 -35.93
N ASP A 211 -5.35 -37.59 -36.51
CA ASP A 211 -4.72 -38.79 -36.00
C ASP A 211 -3.18 -38.74 -35.88
N ASN A 212 -2.70 -39.57 -34.93
CA ASN A 212 -1.41 -40.28 -34.89
C ASN A 212 -0.11 -39.51 -34.61
N ASN A 213 0.34 -39.49 -33.35
CA ASN A 213 1.36 -40.42 -32.83
C ASN A 213 1.75 -40.03 -31.40
N PHE A 214 1.60 -40.99 -30.49
CA PHE A 214 1.92 -40.91 -29.06
C PHE A 214 3.44 -40.83 -28.85
N ILE A 215 3.92 -39.81 -28.12
CA ILE A 215 5.19 -39.89 -27.37
C ILE A 215 4.92 -39.40 -25.94
N SER A 216 5.21 -40.29 -24.98
CA SER A 216 5.02 -40.12 -23.55
C SER A 216 6.24 -39.47 -22.88
N ALA A 217 6.04 -39.01 -21.63
CA ALA A 217 6.89 -38.09 -20.88
C ALA A 217 8.27 -38.64 -20.40
N SER A 218 9.09 -39.20 -21.28
CA SER A 218 10.44 -39.69 -20.96
C SER A 218 11.58 -39.14 -21.86
N GLU A 219 11.35 -38.15 -22.72
CA GLU A 219 12.38 -37.57 -23.60
C GLU A 219 12.74 -36.11 -23.24
N TRP A 220 13.10 -35.85 -21.99
CA TRP A 220 13.74 -34.58 -21.57
C TRP A 220 15.26 -34.72 -21.31
N LEU A 221 15.89 -35.79 -21.81
CA LEU A 221 17.30 -36.09 -21.54
C LEU A 221 18.26 -36.03 -22.73
N GLU A 222 17.84 -35.55 -23.91
CA GLU A 222 18.76 -35.40 -25.06
C GLU A 222 18.80 -33.98 -25.62
N ALA A 223 19.41 -33.07 -24.86
CA ALA A 223 20.10 -31.89 -25.41
C ALA A 223 21.51 -31.76 -24.80
N ARG A 224 22.21 -32.90 -24.63
CA ARG A 224 23.64 -32.90 -24.35
C ARG A 224 24.37 -32.69 -25.68
N SER A 225 24.89 -31.49 -25.88
CA SER A 225 25.68 -31.11 -27.05
C SER A 225 26.82 -32.11 -27.30
N LYS A 226 26.84 -32.71 -28.49
CA LYS A 226 27.92 -33.58 -28.97
C LYS A 226 29.24 -32.81 -29.02
N ARG A 227 30.26 -33.40 -28.41
CA ARG A 227 31.68 -33.08 -28.63
C ARG A 227 32.01 -33.20 -30.11
N GLY A 228 32.66 -32.18 -30.66
CA GLY A 228 33.20 -32.17 -32.01
C GLY A 228 34.38 -31.22 -32.15
N ARG A 229 35.58 -31.74 -31.88
CA ARG A 229 36.86 -31.54 -32.59
C ARG A 229 37.45 -30.12 -32.74
N SER A 230 38.53 -29.92 -31.98
CA SER A 230 39.70 -29.05 -32.19
C SER A 230 39.96 -28.57 -33.64
N SER A 231 40.12 -27.25 -33.79
CA SER A 231 41.12 -26.63 -34.66
C SER A 231 41.60 -25.33 -34.03
N ASP A 232 42.79 -25.37 -33.46
CA ASP A 232 43.63 -24.21 -33.17
C ASP A 232 43.85 -23.36 -34.44
N SER A 233 43.64 -22.05 -34.33
CA SER A 233 44.54 -21.06 -34.92
C SER A 233 44.43 -19.75 -34.15
N VAL A 234 45.44 -19.55 -33.31
CA VAL A 234 45.76 -18.29 -32.65
C VAL A 234 46.03 -17.22 -33.70
N SER A 235 45.31 -16.10 -33.62
CA SER A 235 45.77 -14.81 -34.13
C SER A 235 45.73 -13.81 -32.98
N LYS A 236 46.93 -13.52 -32.51
CA LYS A 236 47.28 -12.60 -31.44
C LYS A 236 47.44 -11.22 -32.07
N TYR A 237 46.43 -10.36 -31.95
CA TYR A 237 46.60 -8.91 -32.05
C TYR A 237 45.91 -8.27 -30.84
N GLU A 238 46.76 -7.90 -29.90
CA GLU A 238 46.46 -7.06 -28.75
C GLU A 238 46.31 -5.64 -29.29
N GLN A 239 45.07 -5.20 -29.48
CA GLN A 239 44.75 -3.83 -29.88
C GLN A 239 44.03 -3.13 -28.72
N LEU A 240 44.70 -2.09 -28.24
CA LEU A 240 44.29 -1.23 -27.14
C LEU A 240 42.89 -0.65 -27.33
N GLY A 241 42.03 -0.87 -26.33
CA GLY A 241 41.09 0.11 -25.80
C GLY A 241 40.05 0.68 -26.76
N GLU A 242 39.17 -0.16 -27.28
CA GLU A 242 37.85 0.27 -27.75
C GLU A 242 36.82 -0.30 -26.77
N LEU A 243 36.06 0.59 -26.13
CA LEU A 243 35.05 0.26 -25.12
C LEU A 243 33.90 -0.51 -25.79
N ASP A 244 34.07 -1.83 -25.86
CA ASP A 244 33.09 -2.76 -26.37
C ASP A 244 31.96 -2.92 -25.33
N TYR A 245 30.91 -2.13 -25.50
CA TYR A 245 29.69 -2.14 -24.68
C TYR A 245 28.74 -3.29 -25.09
N GLU A 246 29.26 -4.47 -25.41
CA GLU A 246 28.51 -5.52 -26.11
C GLU A 246 27.96 -6.65 -25.22
N SER A 247 27.96 -6.50 -23.89
CA SER A 247 27.28 -7.49 -23.04
C SER A 247 26.92 -6.94 -21.66
N ASP A 248 25.82 -6.19 -21.48
CA ASP A 248 25.21 -6.11 -20.12
C ASP A 248 23.83 -5.46 -19.91
N TRP A 249 22.95 -5.31 -20.91
CA TRP A 249 21.69 -4.56 -20.67
C TRP A 249 20.37 -5.27 -20.99
N ALA A 250 20.40 -6.51 -21.49
CA ALA A 250 19.21 -7.36 -21.47
C ALA A 250 19.55 -8.85 -21.65
N TYR A 251 19.41 -9.63 -20.57
CA TYR A 251 19.62 -11.08 -20.48
C TYR A 251 21.08 -11.58 -20.59
N ALA A 252 21.65 -12.00 -19.46
CA ALA A 252 22.27 -13.33 -19.25
C ALA A 252 23.33 -13.29 -18.12
N GLY A 253 22.89 -13.38 -16.86
CA GLY A 253 23.53 -14.36 -15.98
C GLY A 253 23.11 -15.77 -16.42
N PRO A 254 23.81 -16.85 -16.07
CA PRO A 254 23.65 -18.14 -16.76
C PRO A 254 22.25 -18.77 -16.66
N GLU A 255 21.39 -18.33 -15.74
CA GLU A 255 20.06 -18.90 -15.53
C GLU A 255 19.06 -17.83 -15.06
N THR A 256 17.90 -17.73 -15.71
CA THR A 256 16.75 -16.94 -15.24
C THR A 256 15.94 -17.75 -14.23
N SER A 257 15.53 -17.12 -13.12
CA SER A 257 14.70 -17.74 -12.09
C SER A 257 13.47 -18.44 -12.67
N GLN A 258 13.12 -19.60 -12.09
CA GLN A 258 11.89 -20.30 -12.46
C GLN A 258 10.61 -19.58 -12.03
N CYS A 259 10.70 -18.75 -10.99
CA CYS A 259 9.64 -17.89 -10.49
C CYS A 259 10.22 -16.53 -10.02
N PRO A 260 10.33 -15.56 -10.95
CA PRO A 260 10.80 -14.21 -10.65
C PRO A 260 9.97 -13.55 -9.54
N VAL A 261 10.57 -12.60 -8.82
CA VAL A 261 9.89 -11.83 -7.76
C VAL A 261 9.58 -10.43 -8.26
N GLU A 262 8.39 -9.95 -7.95
CA GLU A 262 7.97 -8.57 -8.21
C GLU A 262 7.86 -7.81 -6.88
N ASP A 263 8.50 -6.64 -6.82
CA ASP A 263 8.34 -5.66 -5.73
C ASP A 263 7.45 -4.49 -6.22
N GLY A 264 7.02 -3.61 -5.32
CA GLY A 264 6.09 -2.50 -5.64
C GLY A 264 4.62 -2.87 -5.51
N LEU A 265 4.34 -4.01 -4.88
CA LEU A 265 3.01 -4.60 -4.79
C LEU A 265 2.43 -4.53 -3.39
N VAL A 266 1.10 -4.48 -3.33
CA VAL A 266 0.33 -4.51 -2.09
C VAL A 266 -0.83 -5.48 -2.24
N ARG A 267 -1.00 -6.34 -1.25
CA ARG A 267 -2.11 -7.29 -1.17
C ARG A 267 -3.37 -6.60 -0.65
N THR A 268 -4.48 -6.78 -1.37
CA THR A 268 -5.83 -6.35 -0.93
C THR A 268 -6.78 -7.55 -0.91
N ARG A 269 -7.95 -7.38 -0.28
CA ARG A 269 -9.02 -8.40 -0.29
C ARG A 269 -9.57 -8.67 -1.70
N TRP A 270 -9.41 -7.71 -2.61
CA TRP A 270 -9.89 -7.77 -4.01
C TRP A 270 -8.78 -8.08 -5.02
N GLY A 271 -7.62 -8.51 -4.53
CA GLY A 271 -6.45 -8.87 -5.33
C GLY A 271 -5.22 -8.00 -5.08
N THR A 272 -4.10 -8.42 -5.66
CA THR A 272 -2.83 -7.69 -5.56
C THR A 272 -2.82 -6.49 -6.49
N ILE A 273 -2.28 -5.37 -6.04
CA ILE A 273 -2.18 -4.14 -6.84
C ILE A 273 -0.76 -3.60 -6.82
N SER A 274 -0.38 -2.82 -7.82
CA SER A 274 0.80 -1.96 -7.78
C SER A 274 0.51 -0.69 -6.97
N GLY A 275 1.12 -0.57 -5.79
CA GLY A 275 0.90 0.55 -4.87
C GLY A 275 1.45 1.87 -5.43
N GLY A 276 2.58 1.82 -6.12
CA GLY A 276 3.18 2.98 -6.76
C GLY A 276 2.29 3.57 -7.85
N THR A 277 1.77 2.73 -8.74
CA THR A 277 0.90 3.14 -9.86
C THR A 277 -0.44 3.69 -9.34
N LEU A 278 -1.02 3.07 -8.30
CA LEU A 278 -2.22 3.57 -7.63
C LEU A 278 -2.03 5.01 -7.12
N ILE A 279 -0.98 5.26 -6.31
CA ILE A 279 -0.74 6.58 -5.73
C ILE A 279 -0.40 7.62 -6.81
N ALA A 280 0.30 7.22 -7.88
CA ALA A 280 0.57 8.09 -9.01
C ALA A 280 -0.70 8.49 -9.76
N GLY A 281 -1.64 7.55 -9.95
CA GLY A 281 -2.97 7.85 -10.48
C GLY A 281 -3.70 8.90 -9.64
N ILE A 282 -3.75 8.71 -8.32
CA ILE A 282 -4.38 9.68 -7.39
C ILE A 282 -3.69 11.05 -7.46
N ALA A 283 -2.36 11.09 -7.45
CA ALA A 283 -1.59 12.33 -7.54
C ALA A 283 -1.88 13.09 -8.84
N ALA A 284 -1.93 12.38 -9.97
CA ALA A 284 -2.31 12.93 -11.27
C ALA A 284 -3.77 13.39 -11.31
N GLY A 285 -4.68 12.66 -10.65
CA GLY A 285 -6.10 13.02 -10.54
C GLY A 285 -6.36 14.29 -9.75
N VAL A 286 -5.57 14.52 -8.68
CA VAL A 286 -5.64 15.74 -7.86
C VAL A 286 -4.95 16.93 -8.55
N GLN A 287 -3.95 16.67 -9.40
CA GLN A 287 -3.26 17.68 -10.20
C GLN A 287 -3.41 17.38 -11.69
N GLN A 288 -4.62 17.50 -12.22
CA GLN A 288 -4.87 17.17 -13.63
C GLN A 288 -4.06 18.10 -14.53
N GLN A 289 -3.26 17.51 -15.42
CA GLN A 289 -2.46 18.22 -16.39
C GLN A 289 -2.60 17.54 -17.75
N THR A 290 -2.95 18.33 -18.77
CA THR A 290 -2.90 17.92 -20.16
C THR A 290 -1.78 18.68 -20.85
N VAL A 291 -0.80 17.94 -21.38
CA VAL A 291 0.38 18.54 -22.01
C VAL A 291 0.40 18.18 -23.48
N GLN A 292 0.69 19.15 -24.34
CA GLN A 292 0.85 18.90 -25.76
C GLN A 292 2.11 18.05 -26.02
N LEU A 293 1.97 17.03 -26.88
CA LEU A 293 3.05 16.12 -27.24
C LEU A 293 4.30 16.86 -27.71
N ASN A 294 4.15 17.89 -28.55
CA ASN A 294 5.27 18.70 -29.06
C ASN A 294 6.10 19.35 -27.94
N THR A 295 5.47 19.79 -26.86
CA THR A 295 6.15 20.37 -25.70
C THR A 295 6.98 19.31 -24.97
N LEU A 296 6.48 18.09 -24.83
CA LEU A 296 7.23 17.01 -24.17
C LEU A 296 8.35 16.46 -25.05
N LEU A 297 8.13 16.40 -26.37
CA LEU A 297 9.13 15.96 -27.35
C LEU A 297 10.29 16.96 -27.49
N THR A 298 10.05 18.25 -27.26
CA THR A 298 11.10 19.29 -27.25
C THR A 298 11.92 19.30 -25.96
N LEU A 299 11.32 18.85 -24.85
CA LEU A 299 11.99 18.67 -23.55
C LEU A 299 12.75 17.34 -23.43
N ALA A 300 12.55 16.40 -24.35
CA ALA A 300 13.33 15.16 -24.43
C ALA A 300 14.79 15.47 -24.81
N PRO A 301 15.80 14.80 -24.20
CA PRO A 301 17.20 15.02 -24.52
C PRO A 301 17.42 14.73 -26.00
N GLN A 302 17.83 15.76 -26.75
CA GLN A 302 18.13 15.62 -28.17
C GLN A 302 19.33 14.68 -28.33
N ARG A 303 19.07 13.39 -28.60
CA ARG A 303 20.06 12.54 -29.25
C ARG A 303 20.33 13.21 -30.61
N ARG A 304 21.53 13.78 -30.76
CA ARG A 304 21.93 14.52 -31.96
C ARG A 304 21.74 13.64 -33.19
N SER A 305 21.07 14.23 -34.19
CA SER A 305 20.86 13.74 -35.55
C SER A 305 19.72 12.72 -35.77
N ARG A 306 18.56 13.23 -36.19
CA ARG A 306 18.11 13.06 -37.58
C ARG A 306 16.90 13.94 -37.88
N GLY A 307 17.01 14.74 -38.93
CA GLY A 307 15.87 15.48 -39.50
C GLY A 307 14.77 14.49 -39.89
N ARG A 308 13.62 14.63 -39.24
CA ARG A 308 12.38 13.97 -39.64
C ARG A 308 11.24 14.93 -39.35
N SER A 309 10.38 15.10 -40.35
CA SER A 309 9.21 15.98 -40.35
C SER A 309 8.45 15.88 -39.03
N GLN A 310 8.18 17.05 -38.43
CA GLN A 310 7.15 17.21 -37.41
C GLN A 310 5.86 16.60 -37.96
N SER A 311 5.53 15.37 -37.52
CA SER A 311 4.17 14.88 -37.67
C SER A 311 3.30 15.81 -36.81
N GLN A 312 2.44 16.57 -37.49
CA GLN A 312 1.42 17.44 -36.91
C GLN A 312 0.34 16.59 -36.23
N THR A 313 0.68 15.87 -35.18
CA THR A 313 -0.32 15.30 -34.28
C THR A 313 -0.49 16.27 -33.12
N SER A 314 -1.65 16.92 -33.06
CA SER A 314 -2.08 17.76 -31.94
C SER A 314 -2.45 16.91 -30.71
N ASN A 315 -1.75 15.81 -30.49
CA ASN A 315 -2.12 14.83 -29.47
C ASN A 315 -1.72 15.41 -28.10
N THR A 316 -2.69 15.46 -27.19
CA THR A 316 -2.49 15.88 -25.81
C THR A 316 -2.37 14.65 -24.93
N ILE A 317 -1.41 14.65 -24.02
CA ILE A 317 -1.23 13.60 -23.02
C ILE A 317 -1.81 14.08 -21.70
N ASP A 318 -2.75 13.32 -21.17
CA ASP A 318 -3.29 13.48 -19.83
C ASP A 318 -2.43 12.69 -18.85
N ASN A 319 -1.94 13.37 -17.81
CA ASN A 319 -1.08 12.76 -16.82
C ASN A 319 -1.74 11.61 -16.06
N ARG A 320 -3.08 11.57 -15.95
CA ARG A 320 -3.81 10.47 -15.31
C ARG A 320 -3.65 9.17 -16.08
N TRP A 321 -3.68 9.24 -17.41
CA TRP A 321 -3.50 8.08 -18.28
C TRP A 321 -2.04 7.62 -18.31
N ALA A 322 -1.11 8.56 -18.44
CA ALA A 322 0.33 8.27 -18.43
C ALA A 322 0.80 7.65 -17.11
N ALA A 323 0.24 8.07 -15.97
CA ALA A 323 0.56 7.54 -14.65
C ALA A 323 -0.07 6.16 -14.36
N THR A 324 -0.97 5.69 -15.22
CA THR A 324 -1.75 4.46 -15.03
C THR A 324 -1.67 3.57 -16.28
N LEU A 325 -2.80 3.16 -16.86
CA LEU A 325 -2.88 2.13 -17.90
C LEU A 325 -2.08 2.47 -19.16
N ALA A 326 -2.13 3.72 -19.64
CA ALA A 326 -1.41 4.09 -20.88
C ALA A 326 0.11 4.06 -20.69
N GLY A 327 0.60 4.28 -19.47
CA GLY A 327 2.01 4.14 -19.12
C GLY A 327 2.50 2.70 -19.21
N GLU A 328 1.76 1.77 -18.63
CA GLU A 328 2.07 0.33 -18.67
C GLU A 328 1.97 -0.23 -20.10
N LEU A 329 0.92 0.13 -20.84
CA LEU A 329 0.73 -0.32 -22.22
C LEU A 329 1.78 0.24 -23.17
N ALA A 330 2.35 1.41 -22.89
CA ALA A 330 3.46 1.95 -23.67
C ALA A 330 4.75 1.12 -23.49
N GLU A 331 4.99 0.56 -22.30
CA GLU A 331 6.12 -0.35 -22.07
C GLU A 331 5.92 -1.66 -22.85
N VAL A 332 4.72 -2.25 -22.81
CA VAL A 332 4.32 -3.40 -23.65
C VAL A 332 4.55 -3.11 -25.14
N THR A 333 4.11 -1.94 -25.60
CA THR A 333 4.21 -1.50 -27.00
C THR A 333 5.66 -1.46 -27.49
N LEU A 334 6.59 -0.99 -26.65
CA LEU A 334 7.97 -0.72 -27.04
C LEU A 334 8.95 -1.86 -26.72
N VAL A 335 8.69 -2.65 -25.68
CA VAL A 335 9.62 -3.70 -25.21
C VAL A 335 9.19 -5.07 -25.72
N GLN A 336 7.90 -5.40 -25.64
CA GLN A 336 7.40 -6.75 -25.90
C GLN A 336 7.07 -6.97 -27.38
N LEU A 337 6.24 -6.11 -27.97
CA LEU A 337 5.70 -6.29 -29.33
C LEU A 337 6.76 -6.32 -30.45
N PRO A 338 7.88 -5.56 -30.38
CA PRO A 338 8.89 -5.64 -31.44
C PRO A 338 9.60 -6.99 -31.52
N VAL A 339 9.57 -7.78 -30.44
CA VAL A 339 10.21 -9.10 -30.34
C VAL A 339 9.18 -10.23 -30.46
N SER A 340 7.88 -9.92 -30.51
CA SER A 340 6.80 -10.92 -30.49
C SER A 340 6.61 -11.65 -31.83
N ASN A 341 7.38 -11.32 -32.88
CA ASN A 341 7.28 -11.89 -34.23
C ASN A 341 5.85 -11.89 -34.81
N GLY A 342 5.07 -10.84 -34.53
CA GLY A 342 3.69 -10.71 -35.00
C GLY A 342 2.63 -11.36 -34.11
N ASN A 343 3.02 -11.96 -32.96
CA ASN A 343 2.05 -12.41 -31.97
C ASN A 343 1.40 -11.21 -31.25
N PRO A 344 0.12 -11.34 -30.83
CA PRO A 344 -0.56 -10.32 -30.02
C PRO A 344 0.18 -10.08 -28.70
N ALA A 345 -0.04 -8.92 -28.10
CA ALA A 345 0.54 -8.60 -26.80
C ALA A 345 0.04 -9.59 -25.74
N SER A 346 0.95 -10.10 -24.92
CA SER A 346 0.61 -10.89 -23.72
C SER A 346 0.60 -9.95 -22.53
N VAL A 347 -0.59 -9.62 -22.04
CA VAL A 347 -0.82 -8.79 -20.84
C VAL A 347 -1.34 -9.64 -19.70
N GLY A 348 -1.08 -9.23 -18.45
CA GLY A 348 -1.57 -9.91 -17.26
C GLY A 348 -0.69 -11.08 -16.83
N ALA A 349 0.59 -10.82 -16.61
CA ALA A 349 1.45 -11.80 -15.96
C ALA A 349 0.94 -12.07 -14.53
N THR A 350 0.58 -13.32 -14.25
CA THR A 350 -0.01 -13.72 -12.96
C THR A 350 1.06 -14.15 -11.96
N GLY A 351 0.77 -13.96 -10.68
CA GLY A 351 1.62 -14.38 -9.58
C GLY A 351 0.86 -14.65 -8.29
N GLY A 352 1.58 -15.10 -7.26
CA GLY A 352 1.05 -15.47 -5.96
C GLY A 352 1.94 -15.02 -4.82
N TRP A 353 1.32 -14.70 -3.68
CA TRP A 353 2.03 -14.39 -2.45
C TRP A 353 2.51 -15.66 -1.74
N ASN A 354 3.62 -15.57 -1.01
CA ASN A 354 4.07 -16.64 -0.10
C ASN A 354 3.07 -16.92 1.03
N ASP A 355 2.46 -15.86 1.55
CA ASP A 355 1.49 -15.93 2.63
C ASP A 355 0.28 -15.02 2.35
N THR A 356 -0.86 -15.46 2.86
CA THR A 356 -2.14 -14.76 2.79
C THR A 356 -2.35 -13.71 3.86
N VAL A 357 -1.66 -13.80 4.99
CA VAL A 357 -1.82 -12.88 6.12
C VAL A 357 -0.67 -11.88 6.19
N LEU A 358 0.56 -12.36 6.13
CA LEU A 358 1.79 -11.57 6.20
C LEU A 358 2.59 -11.69 4.88
N PRO A 359 2.11 -11.05 3.80
CA PRO A 359 2.74 -11.12 2.49
C PRO A 359 4.11 -10.43 2.49
N HIS A 360 5.17 -11.18 2.21
CA HIS A 360 6.54 -10.62 2.07
C HIS A 360 7.13 -10.87 0.67
N TRP A 361 6.69 -11.93 0.00
CA TRP A 361 7.20 -12.32 -1.31
C TRP A 361 6.05 -12.51 -2.29
N TYR A 362 6.12 -11.86 -3.44
CA TYR A 362 5.22 -12.10 -4.56
C TYR A 362 5.97 -12.74 -5.72
N PHE A 363 5.57 -13.96 -6.06
CA PHE A 363 6.23 -14.75 -7.10
C PHE A 363 5.39 -14.77 -8.37
N LEU A 364 6.05 -14.47 -9.49
CA LEU A 364 5.47 -14.55 -10.81
C LEU A 364 5.49 -15.99 -11.34
N SER A 365 4.40 -16.38 -12.00
CA SER A 365 4.27 -17.71 -12.61
C SER A 365 5.00 -17.81 -13.96
N GLN A 366 5.22 -16.67 -14.60
CA GLN A 366 5.84 -16.49 -15.91
C GLN A 366 7.26 -15.92 -15.77
N ARG A 367 8.13 -16.23 -16.73
CA ARG A 367 9.55 -15.81 -16.73
C ARG A 367 9.85 -14.62 -17.64
N ASN A 368 9.02 -14.44 -18.65
CA ASN A 368 9.15 -13.43 -19.71
C ASN A 368 7.82 -12.68 -19.84
N ASN A 369 7.81 -11.58 -20.58
CA ASN A 369 6.63 -10.73 -20.80
C ASN A 369 6.08 -10.13 -19.49
N LEU A 370 6.95 -9.44 -18.75
CA LEU A 370 6.65 -8.90 -17.42
C LEU A 370 6.30 -7.40 -17.48
N GLU A 371 6.08 -6.84 -18.66
CA GLU A 371 5.83 -5.41 -18.88
C GLU A 371 4.41 -4.96 -18.51
N ALA A 372 3.49 -5.91 -18.31
CA ALA A 372 2.15 -5.64 -17.80
C ALA A 372 1.69 -6.80 -16.91
N THR A 373 1.94 -6.70 -15.61
CA THR A 373 1.50 -7.70 -14.63
C THR A 373 0.04 -7.53 -14.25
N ASP A 374 -0.57 -8.58 -13.70
CA ASP A 374 -1.93 -8.49 -13.13
C ASP A 374 -2.03 -7.40 -12.06
N ALA A 375 -0.98 -7.23 -11.26
CA ALA A 375 -0.96 -6.25 -10.19
C ALA A 375 -0.80 -4.82 -10.72
N GLU A 376 0.01 -4.60 -11.76
CA GLU A 376 0.12 -3.31 -12.46
C GLU A 376 -1.18 -2.93 -13.16
N ILE A 377 -1.87 -3.88 -13.81
CA ILE A 377 -3.17 -3.65 -14.43
C ILE A 377 -4.22 -3.26 -13.37
N ARG A 378 -4.32 -4.00 -12.26
CA ARG A 378 -5.27 -3.69 -11.17
C ARG A 378 -4.96 -2.34 -10.52
N GLY A 379 -3.69 -2.08 -10.21
CA GLY A 379 -3.24 -0.80 -9.63
C GLY A 379 -3.43 0.39 -10.57
N GLY A 380 -3.20 0.20 -11.87
CA GLY A 380 -3.45 1.20 -12.90
C GLY A 380 -4.94 1.50 -13.07
N LEU A 381 -5.78 0.47 -13.10
CA LEU A 381 -7.22 0.66 -13.21
C LEU A 381 -7.83 1.32 -11.96
N ASP A 382 -7.46 0.87 -10.76
CA ASP A 382 -7.86 1.51 -9.50
C ASP A 382 -7.38 2.97 -9.45
N GLY A 383 -6.11 3.21 -9.81
CA GLY A 383 -5.53 4.54 -9.91
C GLY A 383 -6.31 5.45 -10.86
N LEU A 384 -6.75 4.93 -12.03
CA LEU A 384 -7.50 5.71 -13.01
C LEU A 384 -8.95 5.97 -12.55
N ILE A 385 -9.62 4.99 -11.94
CA ILE A 385 -10.96 5.14 -11.35
C ILE A 385 -10.94 6.24 -10.29
N LEU A 386 -9.97 6.19 -9.36
CA LEU A 386 -9.80 7.21 -8.35
C LEU A 386 -9.45 8.56 -8.98
N ALA A 387 -8.56 8.59 -9.97
CA ALA A 387 -8.13 9.83 -10.62
C ALA A 387 -9.25 10.59 -11.34
N LYS A 388 -10.21 9.87 -11.94
CA LYS A 388 -11.37 10.48 -12.61
C LYS A 388 -12.41 11.00 -11.61
N ASN A 389 -12.53 10.37 -10.44
CA ASN A 389 -13.56 10.70 -9.44
C ASN A 389 -13.10 11.61 -8.28
N VAL A 390 -11.80 11.69 -8.00
CA VAL A 390 -11.25 12.40 -6.83
C VAL A 390 -11.65 13.88 -6.78
N ALA A 391 -11.79 14.54 -7.93
CA ALA A 391 -12.24 15.93 -7.98
C ALA A 391 -13.66 16.10 -7.43
N SER A 392 -14.57 15.18 -7.75
CA SER A 392 -15.96 15.17 -7.24
C SER A 392 -15.98 14.93 -5.74
N TRP A 393 -15.27 13.89 -5.25
CA TRP A 393 -15.25 13.59 -3.81
C TRP A 393 -14.66 14.70 -2.96
N ARG A 394 -13.67 15.44 -3.48
CA ARG A 394 -13.12 16.61 -2.79
C ARG A 394 -14.10 17.78 -2.68
N THR A 395 -15.06 17.90 -3.60
CA THR A 395 -16.13 18.90 -3.46
C THR A 395 -17.12 18.52 -2.36
N GLN A 396 -17.34 17.22 -2.14
CA GLN A 396 -18.21 16.71 -1.07
C GLN A 396 -17.51 16.74 0.30
N ALA A 397 -16.23 16.31 0.35
CA ALA A 397 -15.41 16.27 1.55
C ALA A 397 -14.07 16.97 1.31
N SER A 398 -14.02 18.28 1.61
CA SER A 398 -12.84 19.12 1.34
C SER A 398 -11.60 18.76 2.17
N SER A 399 -11.80 18.10 3.33
CA SER A 399 -10.75 17.66 4.25
C SER A 399 -10.41 16.17 4.13
N LEU A 400 -10.80 15.51 3.04
CA LEU A 400 -10.55 14.09 2.84
C LEU A 400 -9.05 13.80 2.79
N LYS A 401 -8.57 12.87 3.60
CA LYS A 401 -7.16 12.41 3.61
C LYS A 401 -6.92 11.27 2.61
N LEU A 402 -5.65 11.03 2.23
CA LEU A 402 -5.30 9.95 1.30
C LEU A 402 -5.56 8.58 1.93
N SER A 403 -5.18 8.42 3.20
CA SER A 403 -5.46 7.21 3.99
C SER A 403 -6.95 6.86 4.01
N GLN A 404 -7.80 7.86 4.28
CA GLN A 404 -9.25 7.73 4.33
C GLN A 404 -9.82 7.34 2.97
N LEU A 405 -9.37 7.97 1.88
CA LEU A 405 -9.81 7.63 0.52
C LEU A 405 -9.48 6.17 0.18
N LEU A 406 -8.26 5.72 0.46
CA LEU A 406 -7.85 4.33 0.22
C LEU A 406 -8.67 3.35 1.05
N ARG A 407 -8.89 3.64 2.33
CA ARG A 407 -9.69 2.80 3.23
C ARG A 407 -11.12 2.66 2.74
N MET A 408 -11.75 3.75 2.29
CA MET A 408 -13.11 3.69 1.74
C MET A 408 -13.19 2.94 0.41
N TYR A 409 -12.23 3.15 -0.51
CA TYR A 409 -12.23 2.49 -1.81
C TYR A 409 -12.01 0.97 -1.71
N TYR A 410 -11.08 0.57 -0.85
CA TYR A 410 -10.83 -0.81 -0.45
C TYR A 410 -11.68 -1.18 0.78
N SER A 411 -12.93 -0.72 0.84
CA SER A 411 -13.94 -1.22 1.78
C SER A 411 -15.08 -1.89 1.00
N THR A 412 -15.97 -2.58 1.71
CA THR A 412 -17.21 -3.14 1.17
C THR A 412 -18.21 -2.05 0.77
N ASN A 413 -18.26 -0.94 1.52
CA ASN A 413 -19.24 0.14 1.34
C ASN A 413 -18.89 1.13 0.19
N GLY A 414 -17.61 1.17 -0.21
CA GLY A 414 -17.10 2.07 -1.25
C GLY A 414 -16.92 3.52 -0.79
N VAL A 415 -16.49 4.38 -1.72
CA VAL A 415 -16.16 5.78 -1.41
C VAL A 415 -17.42 6.63 -1.24
N LEU A 416 -17.61 7.22 -0.07
CA LEU A 416 -18.75 8.11 0.25
C LEU A 416 -20.12 7.51 -0.16
N SER A 417 -20.28 6.19 0.01
CA SER A 417 -21.49 5.44 -0.38
C SER A 417 -21.88 5.58 -1.86
N SER A 418 -20.94 5.93 -2.74
CA SER A 418 -21.17 6.06 -4.20
C SER A 418 -21.33 4.72 -4.92
N GLY A 419 -21.08 3.59 -4.25
CA GLY A 419 -21.00 2.27 -4.88
C GLY A 419 -19.73 2.04 -5.69
N ILE A 420 -18.78 3.00 -5.69
CA ILE A 420 -17.47 2.84 -6.30
C ILE A 420 -16.50 2.24 -5.26
N ASN A 421 -16.06 1.02 -5.52
CA ASN A 421 -15.16 0.24 -4.68
C ASN A 421 -14.26 -0.66 -5.53
N ALA A 422 -13.28 -1.32 -4.91
CA ALA A 422 -12.34 -2.18 -5.65
C ALA A 422 -13.00 -3.37 -6.37
N CYS A 423 -14.11 -3.93 -5.87
CA CYS A 423 -14.79 -5.05 -6.54
C CYS A 423 -15.61 -4.62 -7.78
N SER A 424 -15.99 -3.35 -7.90
CA SER A 424 -16.73 -2.82 -9.06
C SER A 424 -15.81 -2.42 -10.22
N ARG A 425 -14.50 -2.65 -10.09
CA ARG A 425 -13.46 -2.33 -11.07
C ARG A 425 -13.80 -2.77 -12.50
N GLN A 426 -14.22 -4.02 -12.68
CA GLN A 426 -14.56 -4.56 -14.00
C GLN A 426 -15.76 -3.84 -14.63
N ASN A 427 -16.78 -3.50 -13.82
CA ASN A 427 -17.95 -2.76 -14.28
C ASN A 427 -17.62 -1.31 -14.63
N GLN A 428 -16.63 -0.72 -13.95
CA GLN A 428 -16.18 0.65 -14.20
C GLN A 428 -15.18 0.77 -15.36
N PHE A 429 -14.61 -0.35 -15.82
CA PHE A 429 -13.56 -0.35 -16.85
C PHE A 429 -13.98 0.37 -18.14
N THR A 430 -15.16 0.06 -18.69
CA THR A 430 -15.64 0.68 -19.93
C THR A 430 -15.99 2.17 -19.76
N ASN A 431 -16.37 2.59 -18.56
CA ASN A 431 -16.72 3.98 -18.26
C ASN A 431 -15.46 4.85 -18.07
N VAL A 432 -14.45 4.29 -17.40
CA VAL A 432 -13.24 5.01 -17.00
C VAL A 432 -12.14 4.91 -18.05
N ALA A 433 -12.11 3.82 -18.81
CA ALA A 433 -11.14 3.60 -19.88
C ALA A 433 -11.81 3.20 -21.23
N PRO A 434 -12.44 4.16 -21.94
CA PRO A 434 -12.92 3.93 -23.30
C PRO A 434 -11.77 3.49 -24.23
N SER A 435 -12.03 2.50 -25.10
CA SER A 435 -10.99 1.86 -25.92
C SER A 435 -10.23 2.85 -26.82
N GLN A 436 -10.96 3.78 -27.46
CA GLN A 436 -10.36 4.77 -28.36
C GLN A 436 -9.44 5.76 -27.61
N GLU A 437 -9.90 6.31 -26.49
CA GLU A 437 -9.11 7.24 -25.67
C GLU A 437 -7.85 6.54 -25.14
N MET A 438 -7.99 5.28 -24.72
CA MET A 438 -6.85 4.47 -24.26
C MET A 438 -5.80 4.26 -25.36
N GLU A 439 -6.22 3.96 -26.59
CA GLU A 439 -5.30 3.82 -27.73
C GLU A 439 -4.58 5.13 -28.06
N ASP A 440 -5.31 6.24 -28.12
CA ASP A 440 -4.75 7.55 -28.43
C ASP A 440 -3.73 7.99 -27.36
N GLN A 441 -4.04 7.80 -26.08
CA GLN A 441 -3.14 8.12 -24.96
C GLN A 441 -1.93 7.19 -24.91
N THR A 442 -2.11 5.88 -25.17
CA THR A 442 -1.01 4.90 -25.20
C THR A 442 -0.04 5.21 -26.33
N ASN A 443 -0.54 5.48 -27.53
CA ASN A 443 0.27 5.85 -28.68
C ASN A 443 1.05 7.15 -28.43
N ALA A 444 0.37 8.19 -27.94
CA ALA A 444 1.00 9.47 -27.65
C ALA A 444 2.13 9.34 -26.60
N PHE A 445 1.90 8.55 -25.53
CA PHE A 445 2.90 8.33 -24.50
C PHE A 445 4.07 7.44 -24.99
N ALA A 446 3.80 6.39 -25.77
CA ALA A 446 4.82 5.53 -26.36
C ALA A 446 5.82 6.29 -27.24
N LEU A 447 5.34 7.28 -28.02
CA LEU A 447 6.22 8.14 -28.83
C LEU A 447 7.20 8.98 -28.01
N ILE A 448 6.85 9.32 -26.76
CA ILE A 448 7.77 10.02 -25.84
C ILE A 448 8.72 9.02 -25.20
N LEU A 449 8.19 7.90 -24.73
CA LEU A 449 8.95 6.87 -24.04
C LEU A 449 10.07 6.28 -24.92
N ASP A 450 9.81 6.10 -26.22
CA ASP A 450 10.79 5.68 -27.23
C ASP A 450 12.08 6.53 -27.22
N ARG A 451 11.97 7.84 -26.91
CA ARG A 451 13.13 8.75 -26.90
C ARG A 451 13.98 8.65 -25.64
N GLU A 452 13.38 8.28 -24.51
CA GLU A 452 14.06 8.16 -23.22
C GLU A 452 14.57 6.74 -22.97
N MET A 453 13.90 5.74 -23.54
CA MET A 453 14.26 4.34 -23.38
C MET A 453 15.41 3.93 -24.31
N GLN A 454 16.19 2.93 -23.88
CA GLN A 454 17.14 2.25 -24.74
C GLN A 454 16.50 0.98 -25.27
N LEU A 455 16.02 1.02 -26.50
CA LEU A 455 15.39 -0.11 -27.16
C LEU A 455 16.42 -1.00 -27.86
N ARG A 456 16.10 -2.29 -27.97
CA ARG A 456 16.89 -3.25 -28.78
C ARG A 456 16.78 -2.98 -30.27
N VAL A 457 15.68 -2.35 -30.69
CA VAL A 457 15.36 -2.09 -32.09
C VAL A 457 14.99 -0.63 -32.28
N THR A 458 15.18 -0.13 -33.50
CA THR A 458 14.70 1.21 -33.87
C THR A 458 13.33 1.09 -34.51
N LEU A 459 12.31 1.71 -33.92
CA LEU A 459 10.94 1.66 -34.39
C LEU A 459 10.60 2.87 -35.27
N GLN A 460 9.70 2.67 -36.25
CA GLN A 460 9.10 3.77 -36.99
C GLN A 460 7.81 4.22 -36.30
N PRO A 461 7.46 5.52 -36.29
CA PRO A 461 6.26 6.01 -35.60
C PRO A 461 4.95 5.36 -36.06
N SER A 462 4.83 5.00 -37.34
CA SER A 462 3.66 4.29 -37.88
C SER A 462 3.49 2.90 -37.26
N LEU A 463 4.59 2.21 -36.97
CA LEU A 463 4.57 0.88 -36.36
C LEU A 463 4.25 0.96 -34.86
N ILE A 464 4.72 2.01 -34.18
CA ILE A 464 4.38 2.29 -32.78
C ILE A 464 2.86 2.44 -32.62
N SER A 465 2.20 3.16 -33.54
CA SER A 465 0.75 3.30 -33.52
C SER A 465 0.02 1.96 -33.68
N GLN A 466 0.49 1.07 -34.56
CA GLN A 466 -0.11 -0.25 -34.74
C GLN A 466 0.10 -1.15 -33.52
N PHE A 467 1.30 -1.09 -32.92
CA PHE A 467 1.61 -1.82 -31.70
C PHE A 467 0.80 -1.33 -30.50
N ALA A 468 0.58 -0.01 -30.38
CA ALA A 468 -0.28 0.56 -29.35
C ALA A 468 -1.72 0.03 -29.48
N GLY A 469 -2.28 0.01 -30.69
CA GLY A 469 -3.62 -0.56 -30.94
C GLY A 469 -3.72 -2.06 -30.62
N ASN A 470 -2.67 -2.83 -30.85
CA ASN A 470 -2.62 -4.26 -30.48
C ASN A 470 -2.57 -4.43 -28.96
N ALA A 471 -1.71 -3.68 -28.27
CA ALA A 471 -1.58 -3.72 -26.81
C ALA A 471 -2.88 -3.33 -26.10
N THR A 472 -3.55 -2.26 -26.55
CA THR A 472 -4.84 -1.85 -26.00
C THR A 472 -5.94 -2.88 -26.26
N ALA A 473 -6.02 -3.45 -27.46
CA ALA A 473 -7.00 -4.50 -27.79
C ALA A 473 -6.83 -5.75 -26.92
N SER A 474 -5.58 -6.15 -26.64
CA SER A 474 -5.28 -7.24 -25.69
C SER A 474 -5.79 -6.92 -24.29
N LEU A 475 -5.59 -5.69 -23.78
CA LEU A 475 -6.08 -5.29 -22.45
C LEU A 475 -7.62 -5.25 -22.38
N VAL A 476 -8.28 -4.70 -23.40
CA VAL A 476 -9.76 -4.64 -23.47
C VAL A 476 -10.38 -6.03 -23.41
N THR A 477 -9.71 -7.03 -23.99
CA THR A 477 -10.14 -8.43 -23.93
C THR A 477 -9.78 -9.07 -22.59
N TYR A 478 -8.61 -8.75 -22.04
CA TYR A 478 -8.09 -9.35 -20.82
C TYR A 478 -8.90 -8.99 -19.57
N VAL A 479 -9.24 -7.71 -19.38
CA VAL A 479 -9.90 -7.23 -18.14
C VAL A 479 -11.24 -7.92 -17.87
N PRO A 480 -12.17 -8.06 -18.85
CA PRO A 480 -13.45 -8.71 -18.60
C PRO A 480 -13.39 -10.24 -18.55
N GLN A 481 -12.43 -10.86 -19.25
CA GLN A 481 -12.44 -12.33 -19.46
C GLN A 481 -11.44 -13.09 -18.57
N SER A 482 -10.28 -12.48 -18.30
CA SER A 482 -9.12 -13.17 -17.74
C SER A 482 -8.72 -12.66 -16.36
N LEU A 483 -9.01 -11.39 -16.05
CA LEU A 483 -8.73 -10.82 -14.73
C LEU A 483 -9.61 -11.50 -13.65
N ASN A 484 -8.98 -12.24 -12.75
CA ASN A 484 -9.66 -12.96 -11.68
C ASN A 484 -9.95 -12.02 -10.49
N ASP A 485 -10.95 -11.15 -10.61
CA ASP A 485 -11.44 -10.31 -9.53
C ASP A 485 -12.60 -10.96 -8.77
N VAL A 486 -12.63 -10.73 -7.47
CA VAL A 486 -13.75 -11.17 -6.61
C VAL A 486 -14.93 -10.25 -6.89
N SER A 487 -16.08 -10.81 -7.27
CA SER A 487 -17.29 -10.03 -7.56
C SER A 487 -17.86 -9.41 -6.28
N CYS A 488 -18.46 -8.22 -6.42
CA CYS A 488 -19.19 -7.57 -5.32
C CYS A 488 -20.44 -8.36 -4.86
N MET A 489 -20.86 -9.38 -5.64
CA MET A 489 -22.10 -10.15 -5.44
C MET A 489 -21.95 -11.30 -4.43
N ALA A 490 -20.77 -11.48 -3.81
CA ALA A 490 -20.56 -12.50 -2.78
C ALA A 490 -21.36 -12.27 -1.48
N THR A 491 -22.15 -11.20 -1.38
CA THR A 491 -22.95 -10.89 -0.19
C THR A 491 -24.41 -10.58 -0.57
N SER A 492 -25.13 -11.53 -1.17
CA SER A 492 -26.59 -11.54 -1.05
C SER A 492 -27.04 -11.91 0.39
N ASN A 493 -26.11 -12.45 1.19
CA ASN A 493 -26.19 -12.55 2.64
C ASN A 493 -25.14 -11.61 3.25
N LEU A 494 -25.33 -10.29 3.15
CA LEU A 494 -24.56 -9.35 3.98
C LEU A 494 -24.86 -9.67 5.45
N ASP A 495 -24.01 -10.49 6.06
CA ASP A 495 -23.85 -10.51 7.50
C ASP A 495 -23.51 -9.07 7.89
N LEU A 496 -24.34 -8.41 8.71
CA LEU A 496 -24.17 -6.99 9.06
C LEU A 496 -22.74 -6.70 9.55
N THR A 497 -22.05 -7.71 10.08
CA THR A 497 -20.64 -7.66 10.49
C THR A 497 -19.68 -7.24 9.38
N ASP A 498 -19.97 -7.54 8.11
CA ASP A 498 -19.12 -7.16 6.97
C ASP A 498 -19.32 -5.69 6.54
N ALA A 499 -20.35 -5.01 7.07
CA ALA A 499 -20.64 -3.61 6.84
C ALA A 499 -20.32 -2.71 8.06
N ILE A 500 -20.16 -3.31 9.25
CA ILE A 500 -19.84 -2.60 10.50
C ILE A 500 -18.34 -2.33 10.57
N THR A 501 -17.96 -1.08 10.82
CA THR A 501 -16.57 -0.75 11.16
C THR A 501 -16.34 -1.02 12.66
N PRO A 502 -15.47 -1.97 13.03
CA PRO A 502 -15.23 -2.26 14.44
C PRO A 502 -14.51 -1.10 15.13
N MET A 503 -14.91 -0.82 16.36
CA MET A 503 -14.29 0.16 17.25
C MET A 503 -14.10 -0.49 18.63
N THR A 504 -12.96 -1.14 18.81
CA THR A 504 -12.68 -1.95 20.00
C THR A 504 -11.34 -1.61 20.65
N ASN A 505 -11.28 -1.69 21.98
CA ASN A 505 -10.04 -1.74 22.74
C ASN A 505 -9.75 -3.20 23.03
N LEU A 506 -8.82 -3.77 22.28
CA LEU A 506 -8.43 -5.18 22.37
C LEU A 506 -7.25 -5.35 23.32
N TYR A 507 -7.47 -6.12 24.39
CA TYR A 507 -6.41 -6.66 25.24
C TYR A 507 -6.15 -8.10 24.85
N LEU A 508 -5.02 -8.34 24.20
CA LEU A 508 -4.62 -9.65 23.68
C LEU A 508 -3.63 -10.31 24.66
N PHE A 509 -4.05 -11.38 25.31
CA PHE A 509 -3.18 -12.19 26.17
C PHE A 509 -2.68 -13.41 25.40
N LEU A 510 -1.39 -13.45 25.09
CA LEU A 510 -0.75 -14.53 24.35
C LEU A 510 0.03 -15.45 25.29
N ASP A 511 -0.27 -16.74 25.25
CA ASP A 511 0.58 -17.77 25.85
C ASP A 511 1.85 -17.95 25.00
N THR A 512 2.99 -17.53 25.53
CA THR A 512 4.27 -17.54 24.81
C THR A 512 4.88 -18.94 24.65
N SER A 513 4.24 -19.98 25.19
CA SER A 513 4.58 -21.39 24.88
C SER A 513 4.24 -21.79 23.45
N TRP A 514 3.38 -21.03 22.76
CA TRP A 514 3.17 -21.17 21.33
C TRP A 514 4.45 -20.87 20.55
N GLN A 515 4.78 -21.66 19.53
CA GLN A 515 5.87 -21.31 18.63
C GLN A 515 5.48 -20.10 17.77
N TYR A 516 6.30 -19.04 17.74
CA TYR A 516 6.03 -17.80 17.01
C TYR A 516 5.60 -18.04 15.55
N SER A 517 6.38 -18.84 14.81
CA SER A 517 6.13 -19.14 13.40
C SER A 517 4.80 -19.85 13.14
N THR A 518 4.17 -20.41 14.17
CA THR A 518 2.89 -21.11 14.05
C THR A 518 1.72 -20.21 14.42
N ILE A 519 1.87 -19.35 15.43
CA ILE A 519 0.77 -18.55 15.98
C ILE A 519 0.61 -17.19 15.30
N VAL A 520 1.69 -16.65 14.74
CA VAL A 520 1.73 -15.28 14.19
C VAL A 520 0.67 -15.05 13.13
N ASP A 521 0.45 -15.99 12.21
CA ASP A 521 -0.53 -15.84 11.12
C ASP A 521 -1.98 -15.82 11.64
N TYR A 522 -2.30 -16.62 12.66
CA TYR A 522 -3.65 -16.65 13.26
C TYR A 522 -3.94 -15.35 14.01
N VAL A 523 -2.98 -14.87 14.80
CA VAL A 523 -3.12 -13.61 15.55
C VAL A 523 -3.17 -12.41 14.61
N ALA A 524 -2.24 -12.35 13.65
CA ALA A 524 -2.22 -11.29 12.65
C ALA A 524 -3.53 -11.25 11.84
N TYR A 525 -4.11 -12.41 11.52
CA TYR A 525 -5.40 -12.47 10.84
C TYR A 525 -6.52 -11.80 11.65
N VAL A 526 -6.63 -12.09 12.96
CA VAL A 526 -7.63 -11.44 13.83
C VAL A 526 -7.41 -9.93 13.83
N ILE A 527 -6.18 -9.49 14.08
CA ILE A 527 -5.80 -8.08 14.21
C ILE A 527 -6.11 -7.29 12.93
N GLN A 528 -5.85 -7.86 11.74
CA GLN A 528 -6.15 -7.23 10.45
C GLN A 528 -7.65 -7.01 10.20
N GLN A 529 -8.54 -7.78 10.84
CA GLN A 529 -9.98 -7.61 10.71
C GLN A 529 -10.55 -6.52 11.62
N LEU A 530 -9.80 -6.08 12.63
CA LEU A 530 -10.29 -5.16 13.66
C LEU A 530 -10.06 -3.68 13.34
N ASN A 531 -9.55 -3.35 12.15
CA ASN A 531 -9.36 -1.98 11.67
C ASN A 531 -8.61 -1.10 12.70
N ILE A 532 -7.38 -1.48 13.05
CA ILE A 532 -6.57 -0.77 14.05
C ILE A 532 -6.03 0.52 13.47
N HIS A 533 -6.55 1.66 13.95
CA HIS A 533 -6.11 3.00 13.59
C HIS A 533 -6.56 4.03 14.65
N PRO A 534 -6.01 5.27 14.66
CA PRO A 534 -6.29 6.28 15.70
C PRO A 534 -7.75 6.71 15.88
N TYR A 535 -8.64 6.34 14.95
CA TYR A 535 -10.06 6.70 14.98
C TYR A 535 -10.99 5.47 15.03
N ALA A 536 -10.43 4.27 15.19
CA ALA A 536 -11.18 3.03 15.36
C ALA A 536 -10.59 2.20 16.48
N SER A 537 -10.04 1.02 16.20
CA SER A 537 -9.63 0.09 17.26
C SER A 537 -8.21 0.33 17.75
N THR A 538 -7.98 0.01 19.02
CA THR A 538 -6.66 0.01 19.67
C THR A 538 -6.30 -1.40 20.11
N ILE A 539 -5.01 -1.70 20.19
CA ILE A 539 -4.53 -3.02 20.63
C ILE A 539 -3.44 -2.88 21.67
N THR A 540 -3.51 -3.74 22.69
CA THR A 540 -2.44 -3.98 23.65
C THR A 540 -2.17 -5.47 23.70
N MET A 541 -0.91 -5.89 23.52
CA MET A 541 -0.53 -7.30 23.58
C MET A 541 0.25 -7.57 24.86
N LEU A 542 -0.15 -8.62 25.57
CA LEU A 542 0.39 -8.99 26.88
C LEU A 542 0.72 -10.49 26.92
N SER A 543 1.69 -10.84 27.75
CA SER A 543 2.00 -12.22 28.11
C SER A 543 0.92 -12.81 28.99
N ALA A 544 0.46 -14.03 28.68
CA ALA A 544 -0.59 -14.70 29.44
C ALA A 544 -0.10 -15.36 30.75
N GLN A 545 1.21 -15.35 31.04
CA GLN A 545 1.77 -15.94 32.26
C GLN A 545 1.87 -14.92 33.40
N ASP A 546 2.38 -13.73 33.13
CA ASP A 546 2.69 -12.70 34.11
C ASP A 546 1.94 -11.38 33.88
N GLY A 547 1.26 -11.23 32.74
CA GLY A 547 0.58 -9.99 32.38
C GLY A 547 1.53 -8.88 31.92
N SER A 548 2.80 -9.20 31.65
CA SER A 548 3.77 -8.22 31.14
C SER A 548 3.39 -7.78 29.72
N ILE A 549 3.63 -6.50 29.41
CA ILE A 549 3.30 -5.91 28.11
C ILE A 549 4.34 -6.35 27.06
N ILE A 550 3.87 -6.99 25.99
CA ILE A 550 4.65 -7.34 24.80
C ILE A 550 4.64 -6.19 23.80
N VAL A 551 3.44 -5.68 23.50
CA VAL A 551 3.22 -4.51 22.65
C VAL A 551 2.38 -3.53 23.44
N ASN A 552 2.90 -2.32 23.61
CA ASN A 552 2.17 -1.26 24.33
C ASN A 552 0.87 -0.90 23.60
N THR A 553 -0.04 -0.19 24.26
CA THR A 553 -1.27 0.27 23.62
C THR A 553 -0.93 1.10 22.39
N THR A 554 -1.29 0.58 21.21
CA THR A 554 -0.95 1.20 19.92
C THR A 554 -2.19 1.31 19.04
N ASN A 555 -2.16 2.36 18.21
CA ASN A 555 -3.17 2.65 17.20
C ASN A 555 -2.67 2.28 15.80
N TYR A 556 -1.50 1.65 15.66
CA TYR A 556 -0.93 1.34 14.37
C TYR A 556 -0.51 -0.12 14.32
N ILE A 557 -1.07 -0.85 13.34
CA ILE A 557 -0.75 -2.27 13.14
C ILE A 557 0.73 -2.51 12.84
N THR A 558 1.40 -1.51 12.26
CA THR A 558 2.84 -1.55 11.97
C THR A 558 3.72 -1.60 13.21
N ASP A 559 3.24 -1.09 14.35
CA ASP A 559 3.98 -1.15 15.62
C ASP A 559 3.93 -2.57 16.20
N VAL A 560 2.80 -3.26 16.02
CA VAL A 560 2.64 -4.67 16.44
C VAL A 560 3.65 -5.55 15.72
N TYR A 561 3.78 -5.42 14.40
CA TYR A 561 4.74 -6.21 13.61
C TYR A 561 6.21 -5.91 13.92
N GLN A 562 6.53 -4.70 14.40
CA GLN A 562 7.90 -4.33 14.75
C GLN A 562 8.27 -4.80 16.16
N GLN A 563 7.36 -4.68 17.12
CA GLN A 563 7.61 -4.99 18.53
C GLN A 563 7.48 -6.49 18.82
N TRP A 564 6.56 -7.19 18.15
CA TRP A 564 6.38 -8.63 18.31
C TRP A 564 7.08 -9.41 17.19
N ASN A 565 8.14 -10.12 17.56
CA ASN A 565 8.90 -10.99 16.67
C ASN A 565 9.36 -12.25 17.43
N ALA A 566 9.97 -13.21 16.72
CA ALA A 566 10.41 -14.47 17.32
C ALA A 566 11.40 -14.28 18.49
N THR A 567 12.28 -13.28 18.41
CA THR A 567 13.28 -13.01 19.46
C THR A 567 12.67 -12.35 20.68
N THR A 568 11.74 -11.42 20.50
CA THR A 568 11.05 -10.76 21.62
C THR A 568 10.11 -11.70 22.32
N GLN A 569 9.40 -12.57 21.59
CA GLN A 569 8.57 -13.58 22.23
C GLN A 569 9.39 -14.53 23.13
N ALA A 570 10.60 -14.91 22.70
CA ALA A 570 11.47 -15.81 23.45
C ALA A 570 11.99 -15.24 24.77
N THR A 571 11.93 -13.91 24.99
CA THR A 571 12.35 -13.29 26.25
C THR A 571 11.31 -13.39 27.37
N TYR A 572 10.05 -13.66 27.04
CA TYR A 572 8.97 -13.74 28.01
C TYR A 572 8.82 -15.14 28.61
N THR A 573 8.37 -15.20 29.85
CA THR A 573 8.14 -16.47 30.56
C THR A 573 7.01 -17.25 29.90
N GLN A 574 7.28 -18.51 29.55
CA GLN A 574 6.31 -19.40 28.93
C GLN A 574 5.26 -19.89 29.93
N GLY A 575 4.01 -20.00 29.47
CA GLY A 575 2.90 -20.57 30.23
C GLY A 575 1.65 -19.70 30.22
N PHE A 576 0.65 -20.18 30.95
CA PHE A 576 -0.63 -19.54 31.13
C PHE A 576 -1.01 -19.47 32.62
N ASN A 577 -1.38 -18.27 33.10
CA ASN A 577 -1.85 -18.05 34.46
C ASN A 577 -3.09 -17.13 34.45
N LEU A 578 -4.27 -17.74 34.57
CA LEU A 578 -5.54 -17.00 34.54
C LEU A 578 -5.68 -15.97 35.69
N PRO A 579 -5.34 -16.28 36.96
CA PRO A 579 -5.36 -15.28 38.03
C PRO A 579 -4.57 -14.00 37.72
N ASN A 580 -3.37 -14.12 37.14
CA ASN A 580 -2.55 -12.96 36.77
C ASN A 580 -3.15 -12.19 35.59
N VAL A 581 -3.69 -12.88 34.60
CA VAL A 581 -4.42 -12.26 33.47
C VAL A 581 -5.59 -11.42 33.99
N LEU A 582 -6.41 -11.99 34.90
CA LEU A 582 -7.57 -11.31 35.49
C LEU A 582 -7.18 -10.07 36.32
N ARG A 583 -6.12 -10.17 37.13
CA ARG A 583 -5.60 -9.01 37.88
C ARG A 583 -5.08 -7.91 36.95
N THR A 584 -4.40 -8.30 35.87
CA THR A 584 -3.82 -7.35 34.92
C THR A 584 -4.90 -6.61 34.14
N ILE A 585 -5.91 -7.33 33.61
CA ILE A 585 -7.01 -6.69 32.88
C ILE A 585 -7.84 -5.77 33.78
N GLN A 586 -8.06 -6.15 35.03
CA GLN A 586 -8.73 -5.30 36.01
C GLN A 586 -7.97 -3.98 36.23
N ASN A 587 -6.66 -4.04 36.44
CA ASN A 587 -5.84 -2.83 36.60
C ASN A 587 -5.87 -1.94 35.36
N LEU A 588 -5.73 -2.51 34.16
CA LEU A 588 -5.73 -1.76 32.90
C LEU A 588 -7.08 -1.09 32.62
N THR A 589 -8.17 -1.83 32.85
CA THR A 589 -9.51 -1.30 32.63
C THR A 589 -9.92 -0.26 33.68
N GLN A 590 -9.49 -0.42 34.94
CA GLN A 590 -9.65 0.62 35.96
C GLN A 590 -8.88 1.89 35.63
N TYR A 591 -7.64 1.76 35.14
CA TYR A 591 -6.86 2.91 34.66
C TYR A 591 -7.61 3.64 33.53
N LEU A 592 -8.07 2.91 32.51
CA LEU A 592 -8.83 3.46 31.39
C LEU A 592 -10.09 4.20 31.87
N MET A 593 -10.89 3.60 32.75
CA MET A 593 -12.11 4.23 33.27
C MET A 593 -11.82 5.48 34.10
N ASN A 594 -10.74 5.48 34.88
CA ASN A 594 -10.31 6.66 35.64
C ASN A 594 -9.92 7.81 34.69
N GLU A 595 -9.19 7.51 33.60
CA GLU A 595 -8.89 8.51 32.57
C GLU A 595 -10.16 9.05 31.90
N GLU A 596 -11.07 8.18 31.47
CA GLU A 596 -12.37 8.58 30.88
C GLU A 596 -13.16 9.48 31.84
N LYS A 597 -13.16 9.16 33.14
CA LYS A 597 -13.80 9.96 34.20
C LYS A 597 -13.14 11.32 34.36
N THR A 598 -11.81 11.39 34.42
CA THR A 598 -11.07 12.66 34.59
C THR A 598 -11.26 13.59 33.40
N ASN A 599 -11.21 13.05 32.18
CA ASN A 599 -11.38 13.83 30.95
C ASN A 599 -12.85 14.11 30.62
N SER A 600 -13.80 13.49 31.35
CA SER A 600 -15.23 13.56 31.05
C SER A 600 -15.59 13.16 29.62
N SER A 601 -14.77 12.29 29.01
CA SER A 601 -14.91 11.87 27.62
C SER A 601 -14.98 10.37 27.56
N LEU A 602 -16.03 9.83 26.94
CA LEU A 602 -16.17 8.41 26.67
C LEU A 602 -15.68 8.11 25.26
N SER A 603 -14.79 7.14 25.10
CA SER A 603 -14.31 6.78 23.77
C SER A 603 -15.31 5.90 22.98
N GLY A 604 -16.25 5.28 23.69
CA GLY A 604 -17.28 4.41 23.12
C GLY A 604 -16.72 3.12 22.50
N HIS A 605 -15.47 2.75 22.77
CA HIS A 605 -14.89 1.49 22.29
C HIS A 605 -15.49 0.31 23.04
N SER A 606 -15.74 -0.82 22.36
CA SER A 606 -16.02 -2.08 23.05
C SER A 606 -14.76 -2.57 23.79
N LEU A 607 -14.93 -3.21 24.95
CA LEU A 607 -13.82 -3.73 25.74
C LEU A 607 -13.74 -5.25 25.58
N VAL A 608 -12.64 -5.73 25.01
CA VAL A 608 -12.48 -7.17 24.73
C VAL A 608 -11.15 -7.66 25.26
N ALA A 609 -11.19 -8.71 26.08
CA ALA A 609 -10.03 -9.49 26.49
C ALA A 609 -9.98 -10.78 25.68
N LEU A 610 -9.10 -10.83 24.68
CA LEU A 610 -8.85 -12.02 23.87
C LEU A 610 -7.69 -12.81 24.48
N ILE A 611 -7.97 -14.01 24.96
CA ILE A 611 -7.00 -14.86 25.65
C ILE A 611 -6.67 -16.05 24.74
N ILE A 612 -5.39 -16.24 24.45
CA ILE A 612 -4.88 -17.28 23.55
C ILE A 612 -4.02 -18.27 24.35
N PRO A 613 -4.63 -19.22 25.07
CA PRO A 613 -3.90 -20.25 25.79
C PRO A 613 -3.44 -21.36 24.84
N ASN A 614 -2.34 -22.05 25.17
CA ASN A 614 -1.92 -23.23 24.44
C ASN A 614 -2.75 -24.46 24.83
N GLN A 615 -2.19 -25.40 25.58
CA GLN A 615 -2.90 -26.60 26.05
C GLN A 615 -3.04 -26.65 27.58
N GLN A 616 -2.56 -25.62 28.28
CA GLN A 616 -2.56 -25.60 29.73
C GLN A 616 -3.99 -25.53 30.31
N THR A 617 -4.21 -26.29 31.38
CA THR A 617 -5.44 -26.31 32.18
C THR A 617 -5.32 -25.37 33.39
N VAL A 618 -6.45 -24.91 33.92
CA VAL A 618 -6.51 -24.13 35.16
C VAL A 618 -6.65 -25.11 36.33
N ASN A 619 -5.81 -24.97 37.36
CA ASN A 619 -5.89 -25.81 38.56
C ASN A 619 -7.15 -25.48 39.39
N ASP A 620 -7.64 -26.41 40.20
CA ASP A 620 -8.90 -26.23 40.95
C ASP A 620 -8.88 -25.02 41.90
N GLY A 621 -7.76 -24.79 42.59
CA GLY A 621 -7.59 -23.61 43.47
C GLY A 621 -7.65 -22.30 42.68
N ASP A 622 -7.00 -22.25 41.52
CA ASP A 622 -7.01 -21.07 40.64
C ASP A 622 -8.37 -20.87 39.96
N SER A 623 -9.11 -21.95 39.70
CA SER A 623 -10.45 -21.93 39.13
C SER A 623 -11.46 -21.30 40.09
N SER A 624 -11.40 -21.66 41.38
CA SER A 624 -12.24 -21.03 42.41
C SER A 624 -11.94 -19.55 42.56
N TYR A 625 -10.66 -19.16 42.54
CA TYR A 625 -10.28 -17.74 42.57
C TYR A 625 -10.76 -17.00 41.31
N ALA A 626 -10.51 -17.57 40.12
CA ALA A 626 -10.84 -16.95 38.84
C ALA A 626 -12.34 -16.75 38.64
N THR A 627 -13.18 -17.70 39.06
CA THR A 627 -14.64 -17.55 38.96
C THR A 627 -15.16 -16.42 39.84
N THR A 628 -14.67 -16.27 41.08
CA THR A 628 -15.00 -15.15 41.95
C THR A 628 -14.49 -13.81 41.41
N GLU A 629 -13.26 -13.76 40.93
CA GLU A 629 -12.67 -12.53 40.38
C GLU A 629 -13.41 -12.07 39.10
N ILE A 630 -13.81 -13.01 38.23
CA ILE A 630 -14.60 -12.68 37.04
C ILE A 630 -15.96 -12.11 37.43
N GLN A 631 -16.65 -12.67 38.45
CA GLN A 631 -17.90 -12.11 38.95
C GLN A 631 -17.72 -10.65 39.40
N TYR A 632 -16.67 -10.38 40.18
CA TYR A 632 -16.35 -9.03 40.63
C TYR A 632 -16.05 -8.07 39.45
N ILE A 633 -15.26 -8.51 38.47
CA ILE A 633 -14.98 -7.74 37.26
C ILE A 633 -16.27 -7.46 36.48
N GLN A 634 -17.18 -8.42 36.39
CA GLN A 634 -18.45 -8.25 35.67
C GLN A 634 -19.41 -7.27 36.36
N GLU A 635 -19.39 -7.21 37.70
CA GLU A 635 -20.15 -6.22 38.47
C GLU A 635 -19.59 -4.81 38.29
N GLN A 636 -18.26 -4.66 38.25
CA GLN A 636 -17.61 -3.35 38.08
C GLN A 636 -17.60 -2.87 36.63
N ILE A 637 -17.41 -3.79 35.68
CA ILE A 637 -17.18 -3.52 34.27
C ILE A 637 -18.04 -4.48 33.45
N PRO A 638 -19.36 -4.26 33.40
CA PRO A 638 -20.29 -5.16 32.73
C PRO A 638 -20.09 -5.24 31.21
N ASP A 639 -19.33 -4.31 30.64
CA ASP A 639 -19.03 -4.22 29.21
C ASP A 639 -17.84 -5.08 28.77
N LEU A 640 -16.96 -5.49 29.70
CA LEU A 640 -15.80 -6.31 29.36
C LEU A 640 -16.26 -7.70 28.90
N ARG A 641 -15.79 -8.13 27.73
CA ARG A 641 -16.04 -9.47 27.18
C ARG A 641 -14.75 -10.28 27.16
N PHE A 642 -14.81 -11.48 27.72
CA PHE A 642 -13.73 -12.46 27.67
C PHE A 642 -13.97 -13.40 26.50
N ILE A 643 -13.01 -13.50 25.60
CA ILE A 643 -13.02 -14.45 24.48
C ILE A 643 -11.80 -15.34 24.61
N TYR A 644 -12.00 -16.66 24.54
CA TYR A 644 -10.91 -17.62 24.56
C TYR A 644 -10.70 -18.22 23.18
N TYR A 645 -9.47 -18.15 22.69
CA TYR A 645 -9.06 -18.71 21.41
C TYR A 645 -7.81 -19.58 21.60
N GLY A 646 -7.97 -20.88 21.84
CA GLY A 646 -6.86 -21.70 22.32
C GLY A 646 -6.85 -23.14 21.81
N GLY A 647 -5.74 -23.83 22.06
CA GLY A 647 -5.53 -25.23 21.68
C GLY A 647 -6.19 -26.23 22.64
N GLY A 648 -6.33 -27.48 22.21
CA GLY A 648 -6.95 -28.55 23.00
C GLY A 648 -8.47 -28.39 23.19
N SER A 649 -9.04 -29.01 24.22
CA SER A 649 -10.47 -28.85 24.53
C SER A 649 -10.73 -27.44 25.10
N ILE A 650 -11.36 -26.58 24.32
CA ILE A 650 -11.67 -25.18 24.70
C ILE A 650 -12.77 -25.10 25.76
N GLN A 651 -13.60 -26.15 25.88
CA GLN A 651 -14.70 -26.25 26.84
C GLN A 651 -14.23 -26.14 28.31
N ARG A 652 -12.94 -26.36 28.57
CA ARG A 652 -12.30 -26.14 29.88
C ARG A 652 -12.42 -24.70 30.39
N PHE A 653 -12.69 -23.73 29.49
CA PHE A 653 -12.88 -22.34 29.86
C PHE A 653 -14.36 -21.90 29.95
N SER A 654 -15.31 -22.84 29.84
CA SER A 654 -16.76 -22.52 29.87
C SER A 654 -17.22 -21.80 31.12
N SER A 655 -16.61 -22.05 32.28
CA SER A 655 -16.92 -21.38 33.55
C SER A 655 -16.42 -19.93 33.64
N PHE A 656 -15.54 -19.49 32.73
CA PHE A 656 -14.88 -18.19 32.79
C PHE A 656 -15.43 -17.18 31.77
N VAL A 657 -16.53 -17.51 31.11
CA VAL A 657 -17.08 -16.77 29.99
C VAL A 657 -18.58 -16.58 30.18
N ARG A 658 -19.14 -15.48 29.65
CA ARG A 658 -20.58 -15.19 29.76
C ARG A 658 -21.41 -16.12 28.88
N ASP A 659 -21.01 -16.27 27.62
CA ASP A 659 -21.68 -17.16 26.67
C ASP A 659 -20.71 -18.20 26.12
N PRO A 660 -20.68 -19.42 26.70
CA PRO A 660 -19.81 -20.50 26.23
C PRO A 660 -20.03 -20.91 24.78
N THR A 661 -21.17 -20.59 24.18
CA THR A 661 -21.48 -20.96 22.80
C THR A 661 -20.94 -19.98 21.77
N GLN A 662 -20.74 -18.71 22.15
CA GLN A 662 -20.33 -17.63 21.24
C GLN A 662 -18.92 -17.10 21.49
N ASP A 663 -18.34 -17.33 22.68
CA ASP A 663 -17.09 -16.69 23.11
C ASP A 663 -15.92 -17.70 23.26
N LEU A 664 -16.13 -18.97 22.94
CA LEU A 664 -15.11 -20.02 22.97
C LEU A 664 -14.77 -20.49 21.56
N PHE A 665 -13.49 -20.37 21.17
CA PHE A 665 -13.00 -20.76 19.86
C PHE A 665 -11.79 -21.69 19.97
N SER A 666 -11.82 -22.79 19.21
CA SER A 666 -10.68 -23.71 19.15
C SER A 666 -9.69 -23.29 18.07
N LEU A 667 -8.40 -23.22 18.43
CA LEU A 667 -7.30 -23.03 17.50
C LEU A 667 -6.85 -24.39 16.98
N SER A 668 -7.18 -24.68 15.72
CA SER A 668 -6.73 -25.88 15.01
C SER A 668 -5.51 -25.54 14.16
N LEU A 669 -4.36 -26.11 14.51
CA LEU A 669 -3.12 -25.92 13.74
C LEU A 669 -3.22 -26.69 12.42
N GLY A 670 -2.84 -26.04 11.31
CA GLY A 670 -2.82 -26.65 9.98
C GLY A 670 -4.05 -26.37 9.11
N SER A 671 -5.13 -25.83 9.68
CA SER A 671 -6.19 -25.18 8.89
C SER A 671 -5.81 -23.74 8.53
N THR A 672 -6.40 -23.21 7.45
CA THR A 672 -6.15 -21.84 7.01
C THR A 672 -6.51 -20.82 8.10
N PRO A 673 -5.74 -19.73 8.29
CA PRO A 673 -6.06 -18.71 9.28
C PRO A 673 -7.50 -18.16 9.15
N ALA A 674 -8.01 -18.03 7.92
CA ALA A 674 -9.38 -17.57 7.68
C ALA A 674 -10.47 -18.45 8.30
N THR A 675 -10.29 -19.78 8.33
CA THR A 675 -11.30 -20.69 8.88
C THR A 675 -11.22 -20.79 10.41
N SER A 676 -10.02 -20.70 10.98
CA SER A 676 -9.82 -20.83 12.44
C SER A 676 -9.95 -19.50 13.18
N ALA A 677 -9.44 -18.40 12.62
CA ALA A 677 -9.41 -17.08 13.26
C ALA A 677 -10.55 -16.17 12.78
N GLY A 678 -11.15 -16.45 11.62
CA GLY A 678 -12.29 -15.70 11.08
C GLY A 678 -13.49 -15.59 12.04
N PRO A 679 -13.96 -16.69 12.65
CA PRO A 679 -15.06 -16.63 13.61
C PRO A 679 -14.76 -15.76 14.83
N VAL A 680 -13.52 -15.77 15.32
CA VAL A 680 -13.06 -14.94 16.46
C VAL A 680 -13.17 -13.46 16.09
N ALA A 681 -12.62 -13.08 14.94
CA ALA A 681 -12.69 -11.70 14.46
C ALA A 681 -14.14 -11.23 14.28
N LYS A 682 -15.00 -12.05 13.66
CA LYS A 682 -16.43 -11.75 13.50
C LYS A 682 -17.13 -11.53 14.82
N ARG A 683 -16.85 -12.39 15.82
CA ARG A 683 -17.42 -12.23 17.17
C ARG A 683 -17.02 -10.91 17.80
N ILE A 684 -15.75 -10.50 17.69
CA ILE A 684 -15.27 -9.23 18.23
C ILE A 684 -15.99 -8.04 17.58
N VAL A 685 -16.20 -8.09 16.26
CA VAL A 685 -16.95 -7.05 15.51
C VAL A 685 -18.40 -6.94 15.98
N GLN A 686 -19.02 -8.04 16.39
CA GLN A 686 -20.41 -8.08 16.87
C GLN A 686 -20.58 -7.51 18.30
N ILE A 687 -19.49 -7.33 19.05
CA ILE A 687 -19.60 -6.83 20.43
C ILE A 687 -20.02 -5.35 20.40
N PRO A 688 -21.12 -4.99 21.09
CA PRO A 688 -21.63 -3.63 21.06
C PRO A 688 -20.66 -2.64 21.71
N ARG A 689 -20.74 -1.40 21.24
CA ARG A 689 -20.00 -0.27 21.79
C ARG A 689 -20.53 0.10 23.18
N ARG A 690 -19.64 0.66 24.00
CA ARG A 690 -19.99 1.12 25.35
C ARG A 690 -20.78 2.42 25.28
N VAL A 691 -21.91 2.45 25.99
CA VAL A 691 -22.74 3.65 26.19
C VAL A 691 -22.91 3.83 27.69
N ILE A 692 -21.94 4.51 28.31
CA ILE A 692 -21.94 4.79 29.74
C ILE A 692 -21.55 6.24 29.98
N ASN A 693 -22.20 6.90 30.92
CA ASN A 693 -21.76 8.23 31.33
C ASN A 693 -20.45 8.08 32.13
N PRO A 694 -19.31 8.62 31.64
CA PRO A 694 -18.00 8.42 32.26
C PRO A 694 -17.89 9.08 33.64
N ARG A 695 -18.83 9.97 33.98
CA ARG A 695 -18.89 10.61 35.29
C ARG A 695 -19.72 9.86 36.33
N CYS A 696 -20.54 8.89 35.90
CA CYS A 696 -21.31 8.06 36.82
C CYS A 696 -20.36 7.24 37.72
N GLY A 697 -20.57 7.33 39.03
CA GLY A 697 -19.79 6.60 40.03
C GLY A 697 -20.32 6.87 41.44
N SER A 698 -19.77 6.19 42.44
CA SER A 698 -20.21 6.30 43.85
C SER A 698 -20.10 7.71 44.44
N THR A 699 -19.29 8.59 43.83
CA THR A 699 -19.09 9.99 44.22
C THR A 699 -19.85 10.98 43.33
N TRP A 700 -20.80 10.50 42.52
CA TRP A 700 -21.56 11.33 41.59
C TRP A 700 -22.49 12.29 42.33
N TYR A 701 -22.20 13.58 42.27
CA TYR A 701 -23.11 14.65 42.70
C TYR A 701 -23.05 15.77 41.65
N THR A 702 -24.14 16.04 40.92
CA THR A 702 -24.29 17.28 40.13
C THR A 702 -25.77 17.64 39.94
N ASN A 703 -26.06 18.95 39.82
CA ASN A 703 -27.38 19.51 39.46
C ASN A 703 -27.53 19.74 37.94
N SER A 704 -26.57 19.27 37.13
CA SER A 704 -26.46 19.54 35.70
C SER A 704 -25.91 18.31 35.00
N TRP A 705 -26.66 17.82 34.01
CA TRP A 705 -26.31 16.64 33.21
C TRP A 705 -25.04 16.83 32.35
N GLY A 706 -24.51 18.06 32.28
CA GLY A 706 -23.37 18.43 31.45
C GLY A 706 -23.68 18.31 29.95
N ASN A 707 -22.97 19.07 29.12
CA ASN A 707 -22.87 18.72 27.71
C ASN A 707 -21.91 17.53 27.64
N MET A 708 -22.45 16.33 27.47
CA MET A 708 -21.63 15.20 27.04
C MET A 708 -21.25 15.46 25.60
N ASP A 709 -19.95 15.59 25.31
CA ASP A 709 -19.42 15.36 23.96
C ASP A 709 -19.56 13.86 23.68
N TYR A 710 -20.81 13.43 23.48
CA TYR A 710 -21.11 12.15 22.89
C TYR A 710 -20.60 12.25 21.45
N PHE A 711 -19.54 11.50 21.19
CA PHE A 711 -18.92 11.30 19.88
C PHE A 711 -18.04 12.48 19.38
N PRO A 712 -16.86 12.19 18.80
CA PRO A 712 -16.20 13.16 17.94
C PRO A 712 -17.14 13.48 16.76
N SER A 713 -17.72 14.68 16.77
CA SER A 713 -18.49 15.26 15.66
C SER A 713 -17.58 15.37 14.43
N PRO A 714 -17.70 14.45 13.45
CA PRO A 714 -18.49 14.74 12.25
C PRO A 714 -19.33 13.57 11.69
N GLN A 715 -19.40 12.41 12.35
CA GLN A 715 -19.97 11.19 11.71
C GLN A 715 -21.51 11.11 11.66
N TRP A 716 -22.25 12.00 12.35
CA TRP A 716 -23.72 11.95 12.36
C TRP A 716 -24.40 12.83 11.30
N SER A 717 -23.69 13.72 10.59
CA SER A 717 -24.33 14.54 9.55
C SER A 717 -24.67 13.78 8.26
N GLU A 718 -24.19 12.54 8.09
CA GLU A 718 -24.46 11.73 6.90
C GLU A 718 -25.51 10.62 7.13
N ILE A 719 -25.82 10.28 8.38
CA ILE A 719 -26.81 9.22 8.70
C ILE A 719 -28.25 9.76 8.71
N SER A 720 -28.46 11.07 8.75
CA SER A 720 -29.80 11.66 8.79
C SER A 720 -30.60 11.56 7.49
N ASN A 721 -30.00 11.09 6.39
CA ASN A 721 -30.64 11.14 5.07
C ASN A 721 -30.95 9.78 4.43
N LEU A 722 -30.65 8.65 5.07
CA LEU A 722 -30.99 7.34 4.55
C LEU A 722 -31.58 6.45 5.65
N VAL A 723 -32.92 6.46 5.71
CA VAL A 723 -33.80 5.50 6.41
C VAL A 723 -33.46 5.33 7.90
N THR A 724 -33.75 6.35 8.70
CA THR A 724 -33.89 6.17 10.14
C THR A 724 -35.28 5.61 10.41
N ILE A 725 -35.36 4.38 10.93
CA ILE A 725 -36.45 4.05 11.84
C ILE A 725 -36.16 4.87 13.09
N MET A 726 -36.76 6.06 13.19
CA MET A 726 -36.83 6.80 14.45
C MET A 726 -37.77 6.02 15.36
N THR A 727 -37.24 5.07 16.13
CA THR A 727 -37.89 4.72 17.40
C THR A 727 -37.21 5.55 18.47
N ASP A 728 -37.91 6.59 18.92
CA ASP A 728 -37.60 7.21 20.20
C ASP A 728 -37.77 6.13 21.28
N ILE A 729 -36.68 5.56 21.76
CA ILE A 729 -36.71 4.69 22.93
C ILE A 729 -36.74 5.62 24.15
N TYR A 730 -37.95 5.91 24.64
CA TYR A 730 -38.15 6.48 25.95
C TYR A 730 -38.07 5.37 27.00
N VAL A 731 -36.95 5.28 27.72
CA VAL A 731 -36.85 4.45 28.92
C VAL A 731 -37.33 5.27 30.12
N PHE A 732 -38.56 5.05 30.55
CA PHE A 732 -39.03 5.53 31.84
C PHE A 732 -38.63 4.52 32.91
N VAL A 733 -37.67 4.90 33.76
CA VAL A 733 -37.31 4.12 34.95
C VAL A 733 -38.13 4.65 36.13
N ASP A 734 -39.09 3.86 36.59
CA ASP A 734 -39.83 4.13 37.83
C ASP A 734 -38.93 3.77 39.04
N THR A 735 -38.77 4.71 39.97
CA THR A 735 -37.78 4.71 41.05
C THR A 735 -38.05 3.74 42.20
N TYR A 736 -38.95 2.76 42.03
CA TYR A 736 -39.42 1.90 43.13
C TYR A 736 -38.94 0.44 43.12
N TRP A 737 -38.07 0.04 42.19
CA TRP A 737 -37.60 -1.34 42.10
C TRP A 737 -36.09 -1.50 42.38
N PRO A 738 -35.66 -2.52 43.17
CA PRO A 738 -34.25 -2.78 43.41
C PRO A 738 -33.54 -3.25 42.12
N PHE A 739 -32.34 -2.70 41.91
CA PHE A 739 -31.53 -2.72 40.67
C PHE A 739 -31.31 -4.10 40.00
N GLY A 740 -31.49 -5.20 40.73
CA GLY A 740 -31.19 -6.55 40.24
C GLY A 740 -32.16 -7.11 39.19
N TRP A 741 -33.37 -6.55 39.05
CA TRP A 741 -34.42 -7.11 38.17
C TRP A 741 -34.54 -6.41 36.82
N VAL A 742 -33.88 -5.27 36.62
CA VAL A 742 -33.96 -4.47 35.38
C VAL A 742 -33.05 -5.02 34.28
N ILE A 743 -32.03 -5.81 34.63
CA ILE A 743 -31.01 -6.30 33.70
C ILE A 743 -31.54 -7.44 32.79
N ASP A 744 -32.56 -8.18 33.22
CA ASP A 744 -33.09 -9.33 32.44
C ASP A 744 -34.08 -8.94 31.33
N TYR A 745 -34.52 -7.68 31.25
CA TYR A 745 -35.57 -7.26 30.30
C TYR A 745 -35.08 -6.44 29.10
N VAL A 746 -33.78 -6.13 29.01
CA VAL A 746 -33.21 -5.29 27.93
C VAL A 746 -31.98 -5.94 27.27
N THR A 747 -31.80 -7.27 27.40
CA THR A 747 -30.85 -8.03 26.59
C THR A 747 -31.46 -8.52 25.29
#